data_AF-A0A8D0CS59-F1
#
_entry.id   AF-A0A8D0CS59-F1
#
_cell.length_a   1.000
_cell.length_b   1.000
_cell.length_c   1.000
_cell.angle_alpha   90.00
_cell.angle_beta   90.00
_cell.angle_gamma   90.00
#
_symmetry.space_group_name_H-M   'P 1'
#
loop_
_entity.id
_entity.type
_entity.pdbx_description
1 polymer ?
#
loop_
_entity_poly.entity_id
_entity_poly.type
_entity_poly.pdbx_seq_one_letter_code
_entity_poly.pdbx_strand_id
1 'polypeptide(L)'
;MNTVHLKLRSLTLWFIKGRTISAGPPPVARCDFPFHRTVFQFFRTMATTSNNNPETRQPLGLKKAKQKEPLRRVKTKENRNKRGDVHGPSTVYLQVVGAGSRDNAASLYVFSEYNRYLFNCGEGTQRLMQEHKLKAARLDNIFLTRLSWENVGGLSGMILTLKDTGVPECVLSGPPQLENYLNAIKSFSGPLEDIKLSVRPYTEETYTDDTMTVYQVPIFGESFLHFFYVHLDFLLKCFGERRKASRDTSLAVSFICKLHPKKGNFLVAQAKELGLPVGTAAIGPLIAALKDGKSVTYEGKEIRPEQVCTPTDPGPVFIIVECPSEEFVEALCTNRQLRRYQSGGTEDPAALIVHMTPESVLTTDQYKKWMESFPSTTEHLILNEQVCTVHNVRSHKIQAQLNMIHPDIFPELKSYKTKEAQAALHVPNVRAECLLKFQLRPVMEWQRDAIPSCNAAEFVKEASEVPNFLEEVDKCRKICSTDAAEEKYPEVVFLGTGSALPMKIRNVSGTLVNISPSQSVLLDCGEGTFGQLCRHYGDAVDHALSKISTVFISHMHADHHTGLLMLLYQRERALTTLGKAFSPVFLVAPVQIMTWLNQYHDYCEEILNHINLINFYSFQTCMVRHCKNAFACSFTHRSGWKLAFSGDTMPCDAFVHTGNNATLLIHEATLEDGLEEEAVEKRHSTTSQAIGIGMRMNAEFIMLNHFSQRYAKIPLFSEDFNDRVGISFDHMRVSLSLDNNVHAHPGKCALSGD
;
A
#
# COMPACT_ATOMS: atom_id res chain seq x y z
N MET A 1 -51.90 -10.60 60.30
CA MET A 1 -52.13 -10.67 61.76
C MET A 1 -50.97 -11.44 62.37
N ASN A 2 -50.29 -10.79 63.33
CA ASN A 2 -49.72 -11.39 64.52
C ASN A 2 -48.64 -12.49 64.42
N THR A 3 -47.41 -12.06 64.75
CA THR A 3 -46.56 -12.54 65.86
C THR A 3 -46.12 -14.02 65.87
N VAL A 4 -44.80 -14.31 65.93
CA VAL A 4 -44.03 -14.83 67.11
C VAL A 4 -43.06 -15.88 66.51
N HIS A 5 -41.79 -16.10 66.85
CA HIS A 5 -40.80 -15.53 67.79
C HIS A 5 -39.46 -16.28 67.56
N LEU A 6 -38.32 -15.57 67.74
CA LEU A 6 -37.15 -15.96 68.57
C LEU A 6 -36.38 -17.29 68.19
N LYS A 7 -35.04 -17.41 68.16
CA LYS A 7 -33.96 -16.93 69.04
C LYS A 7 -32.56 -17.28 68.47
N LEU A 8 -31.66 -16.33 68.65
CA LEU A 8 -30.28 -16.45 69.19
C LEU A 8 -29.15 -17.23 68.46
N ARG A 9 -28.16 -16.41 68.07
CA ARG A 9 -26.76 -16.33 68.57
C ARG A 9 -25.62 -17.09 67.89
N SER A 10 -24.53 -16.32 67.84
CA SER A 10 -23.11 -16.68 68.07
C SER A 10 -22.33 -17.05 66.80
N LEU A 11 -21.52 -16.11 66.26
CA LEU A 11 -20.06 -15.94 66.50
C LEU A 11 -19.26 -17.13 65.88
N THR A 12 -18.19 -17.03 65.08
CA THR A 12 -17.22 -15.98 64.69
C THR A 12 -16.28 -16.59 63.64
N LEU A 13 -15.80 -15.82 62.65
CA LEU A 13 -14.52 -15.91 61.86
C LEU A 13 -14.12 -17.25 61.18
N TRP A 14 -13.37 -17.31 60.08
CA TRP A 14 -12.98 -16.44 58.97
C TRP A 14 -12.33 -17.39 57.93
N PHE A 15 -12.75 -17.25 56.67
CA PHE A 15 -11.98 -17.40 55.41
C PHE A 15 -11.52 -18.75 54.80
N ILE A 16 -11.87 -18.85 53.50
CA ILE A 16 -11.23 -19.48 52.32
C ILE A 16 -11.88 -20.76 51.75
N LYS A 17 -12.76 -20.58 50.73
CA LYS A 17 -12.72 -21.19 49.36
C LYS A 17 -14.12 -21.21 48.71
N GLY A 18 -14.15 -21.04 47.38
CA GLY A 18 -15.32 -21.24 46.50
C GLY A 18 -16.07 -19.95 46.22
N ARG A 19 -16.40 -19.62 44.94
CA ARG A 19 -17.65 -20.05 44.27
C ARG A 19 -18.86 -19.76 45.17
N THR A 20 -19.83 -18.92 44.81
CA THR A 20 -20.59 -18.85 43.57
C THR A 20 -21.53 -17.62 43.59
N ILE A 21 -21.84 -17.10 42.39
CA ILE A 21 -23.19 -16.80 41.88
C ILE A 21 -24.18 -16.10 42.82
N SER A 22 -24.47 -14.84 42.48
CA SER A 22 -25.77 -14.20 42.71
C SER A 22 -26.69 -14.56 41.54
N ALA A 23 -27.87 -15.13 41.84
CA ALA A 23 -28.93 -15.45 40.89
C ALA A 23 -30.11 -14.50 41.09
N GLY A 24 -30.72 -14.12 39.97
CA GLY A 24 -31.78 -13.12 39.85
C GLY A 24 -33.21 -13.63 40.09
N PRO A 25 -34.21 -12.99 39.44
CA PRO A 25 -35.66 -13.16 39.69
C PRO A 25 -36.27 -14.42 39.02
N PRO A 26 -37.55 -14.79 39.33
CA PRO A 26 -38.10 -16.15 39.15
C PRO A 26 -38.58 -16.45 37.70
N PRO A 27 -38.96 -17.71 37.39
CA PRO A 27 -38.72 -18.33 36.10
C PRO A 27 -39.83 -18.10 35.06
N VAL A 28 -39.43 -17.90 33.81
CA VAL A 28 -40.25 -18.14 32.62
C VAL A 28 -39.69 -19.39 31.96
N ALA A 29 -40.58 -20.31 31.57
CA ALA A 29 -40.28 -21.64 31.08
C ALA A 29 -39.21 -21.65 29.97
N ARG A 30 -38.11 -22.38 30.19
CA ARG A 30 -37.12 -22.75 29.18
C ARG A 30 -37.41 -24.16 28.68
N CYS A 31 -37.60 -24.29 27.38
CA CYS A 31 -37.30 -25.53 26.67
C CYS A 31 -35.78 -25.65 26.54
N ASP A 32 -35.22 -26.76 27.02
CA ASP A 32 -33.83 -27.13 26.83
C ASP A 32 -33.58 -27.62 25.39
N PHE A 33 -32.59 -27.05 24.70
CA PHE A 33 -31.84 -27.75 23.67
C PHE A 33 -30.34 -27.38 23.79
N PRO A 34 -29.41 -28.36 23.73
CA PRO A 34 -27.99 -28.13 24.03
C PRO A 34 -27.11 -28.07 22.75
N PHE A 35 -25.85 -27.63 22.89
CA PHE A 35 -24.69 -27.71 21.95
C PHE A 35 -24.58 -26.65 20.82
N HIS A 36 -23.42 -26.09 20.38
CA HIS A 36 -22.00 -26.11 20.82
C HIS A 36 -21.09 -25.13 19.99
N ARG A 37 -20.39 -24.21 20.67
CA ARG A 37 -18.94 -23.86 20.65
C ARG A 37 -18.00 -23.96 19.41
N THR A 38 -18.41 -23.95 18.13
CA THR A 38 -17.44 -24.29 17.05
C THR A 38 -17.14 -23.27 15.94
N VAL A 39 -17.81 -22.12 15.85
CA VAL A 39 -17.44 -21.09 14.85
C VAL A 39 -16.46 -20.06 15.37
N PHE A 40 -16.31 -19.94 16.68
CA PHE A 40 -15.22 -19.16 17.28
C PHE A 40 -13.83 -19.76 16.98
N GLN A 41 -13.76 -21.03 16.56
CA GLN A 41 -12.53 -21.66 16.08
C GLN A 41 -12.26 -21.34 14.60
N PHE A 42 -13.28 -20.98 13.82
CA PHE A 42 -13.21 -20.64 12.39
C PHE A 42 -12.40 -19.36 12.13
N PHE A 43 -12.73 -18.24 12.77
CA PHE A 43 -11.94 -16.99 12.65
C PHE A 43 -10.59 -17.06 13.35
N ARG A 44 -10.47 -17.88 14.40
CA ARG A 44 -9.19 -18.11 15.08
C ARG A 44 -8.22 -18.89 14.22
N THR A 45 -8.68 -19.86 13.42
CA THR A 45 -7.82 -20.70 12.56
C THR A 45 -7.41 -19.97 11.28
N MET A 46 -8.33 -19.18 10.68
CA MET A 46 -8.05 -18.31 9.54
C MET A 46 -6.99 -17.23 9.83
N ALA A 47 -6.94 -16.73 11.06
CA ALA A 47 -5.92 -15.77 11.52
C ALA A 47 -4.63 -16.43 12.06
N THR A 48 -4.60 -17.76 12.28
CA THR A 48 -3.46 -18.45 12.94
C THR A 48 -2.68 -19.42 12.05
N THR A 49 -2.97 -19.52 10.75
CA THR A 49 -2.06 -20.21 9.81
C THR A 49 -0.74 -19.46 9.55
N SER A 50 -0.46 -18.36 10.26
CA SER A 50 0.92 -17.87 10.45
C SER A 50 1.47 -18.27 11.83
N ASN A 51 2.09 -19.45 11.88
CA ASN A 51 3.02 -19.96 12.90
C ASN A 51 2.78 -19.58 14.38
N ASN A 52 2.26 -20.55 15.14
CA ASN A 52 2.37 -20.59 16.60
C ASN A 52 3.80 -20.94 17.02
N ASN A 53 4.38 -20.12 17.90
CA ASN A 53 5.13 -20.62 19.06
C ASN A 53 4.79 -19.70 20.24
N PRO A 54 4.11 -20.18 21.29
CA PRO A 54 3.63 -19.34 22.38
C PRO A 54 4.72 -19.21 23.45
N GLU A 55 5.67 -18.29 23.27
CA GLU A 55 6.46 -17.81 24.40
C GLU A 55 5.77 -16.59 25.02
N THR A 56 5.37 -16.76 26.28
CA THR A 56 4.88 -15.76 27.22
C THR A 56 5.64 -14.43 27.11
N ARG A 57 5.03 -13.43 26.46
CA ARG A 57 5.45 -12.03 26.58
C ARG A 57 4.56 -11.33 27.61
N GLN A 58 5.18 -10.98 28.73
CA GLN A 58 4.59 -10.11 29.76
C GLN A 58 4.23 -8.73 29.19
N PRO A 59 3.27 -8.00 29.80
CA PRO A 59 2.86 -6.68 29.34
C PRO A 59 4.04 -5.70 29.42
N LEU A 60 4.38 -5.07 28.30
CA LEU A 60 5.33 -3.96 28.27
C LEU A 60 4.64 -2.72 28.84
N GLY A 61 4.78 -2.52 30.15
CA GLY A 61 4.53 -1.22 30.76
C GLY A 61 5.40 -0.14 30.10
N LEU A 62 4.84 1.07 30.02
CA LEU A 62 5.46 2.30 29.53
C LEU A 62 6.95 2.40 29.95
N LYS A 63 7.85 2.00 29.05
CA LYS A 63 9.27 2.30 29.19
C LYS A 63 9.52 3.64 28.51
N LYS A 64 9.88 4.65 29.33
CA LYS A 64 10.53 5.88 28.87
C LYS A 64 11.54 5.55 27.76
N ALA A 65 11.48 6.28 26.65
CA ALA A 65 12.37 6.11 25.51
C ALA A 65 13.83 6.02 25.97
N LYS A 66 14.39 4.80 25.98
CA LYS A 66 15.84 4.64 26.03
C LYS A 66 16.36 5.10 24.68
N GLN A 67 17.31 6.04 24.67
CA GLN A 67 18.11 6.34 23.49
C GLN A 67 18.55 5.00 22.87
N LYS A 68 18.02 4.68 21.69
CA LYS A 68 18.45 3.50 20.94
C LYS A 68 19.91 3.73 20.61
N GLU A 69 20.82 2.92 21.18
CA GLU A 69 22.21 2.90 20.76
C GLU A 69 22.25 2.80 19.22
N PRO A 70 23.11 3.57 18.52
CA PRO A 70 23.27 3.41 17.09
C PRO A 70 23.55 1.93 16.83
N LEU A 71 22.72 1.33 15.97
CA LEU A 71 22.81 -0.10 15.61
C LEU A 71 24.29 -0.45 15.44
N ARG A 72 24.74 -1.58 16.00
CA ARG A 72 26.13 -2.14 15.96
C ARG A 72 26.83 -2.05 14.58
N ARG A 73 26.03 -1.80 13.54
CA ARG A 73 26.33 -1.66 12.12
C ARG A 73 26.67 -0.24 11.64
N VAL A 74 26.24 0.85 12.28
CA VAL A 74 26.77 2.21 11.99
C VAL A 74 28.30 2.18 12.15
N LYS A 75 28.76 1.49 13.21
CA LYS A 75 30.18 1.17 13.44
C LYS A 75 30.79 0.28 12.33
N THR A 76 30.03 -0.62 11.71
CA THR A 76 30.51 -1.46 10.59
C THR A 76 30.62 -0.69 9.28
N LYS A 77 29.67 0.23 8.99
CA LYS A 77 29.72 1.16 7.84
C LYS A 77 30.88 2.15 8.00
N GLU A 78 31.06 2.72 9.19
CA GLU A 78 32.23 3.56 9.54
C GLU A 78 33.56 2.81 9.41
N ASN A 79 33.63 1.56 9.89
CA ASN A 79 34.85 0.75 9.78
C ASN A 79 35.18 0.32 8.33
N ARG A 80 34.18 0.24 7.43
CA ARG A 80 34.39 -0.03 5.99
C ARG A 80 34.82 1.23 5.25
N ASN A 81 34.16 2.37 5.49
CA ASN A 81 34.57 3.66 4.94
C ASN A 81 36.02 4.03 5.31
N LYS A 82 36.49 3.65 6.51
CA LYS A 82 37.89 3.83 6.94
C LYS A 82 38.92 2.99 6.18
N ARG A 83 38.51 1.92 5.48
CA ARG A 83 39.42 1.00 4.76
C ARG A 83 39.59 1.32 3.28
N GLY A 84 38.78 2.20 2.69
CA GLY A 84 38.93 2.68 1.32
C GLY A 84 38.81 1.62 0.21
N ASP A 85 38.49 0.37 0.55
CA ASP A 85 38.48 -0.75 -0.40
C ASP A 85 37.04 -1.02 -0.87
N VAL A 86 36.70 -0.53 -2.06
CA VAL A 86 35.37 -0.71 -2.67
C VAL A 86 35.27 -2.14 -3.20
N HIS A 87 34.72 -3.04 -2.38
CA HIS A 87 34.40 -4.40 -2.78
C HIS A 87 32.89 -4.54 -2.98
N GLY A 88 32.45 -4.65 -4.24
CA GLY A 88 31.05 -4.82 -4.58
C GLY A 88 30.42 -6.08 -3.94
N PRO A 89 29.09 -6.08 -3.74
CA PRO A 89 28.38 -7.19 -3.09
C PRO A 89 28.40 -8.48 -3.91
N SER A 90 28.26 -9.61 -3.22
CA SER A 90 28.23 -10.93 -3.86
C SER A 90 26.89 -11.25 -4.50
N THR A 91 25.81 -10.68 -3.99
CA THR A 91 24.46 -10.87 -4.50
C THR A 91 23.77 -9.53 -4.67
N VAL A 92 23.16 -9.33 -5.84
CA VAL A 92 22.31 -8.17 -6.13
C VAL A 92 21.11 -8.65 -6.92
N TYR A 93 19.94 -8.19 -6.51
CA TYR A 93 18.67 -8.53 -7.13
C TYR A 93 17.90 -7.25 -7.44
N LEU A 94 17.24 -7.23 -8.59
CA LEU A 94 16.19 -6.28 -8.93
C LEU A 94 14.87 -7.04 -8.89
N GLN A 95 13.88 -6.55 -8.14
CA GLN A 95 12.60 -7.21 -7.96
C GLN A 95 11.45 -6.25 -8.24
N VAL A 96 10.45 -6.70 -8.99
CA VAL A 96 9.22 -5.95 -9.24
C VAL A 96 8.36 -5.95 -7.97
N VAL A 97 7.96 -4.77 -7.51
CA VAL A 97 6.99 -4.61 -6.41
C VAL A 97 5.60 -4.38 -7.02
N GLY A 98 5.41 -3.23 -7.65
CA GLY A 98 4.26 -2.90 -8.47
C GLY A 98 4.62 -2.99 -9.95
N ALA A 99 3.74 -3.60 -10.75
CA ALA A 99 4.07 -3.99 -12.12
C ALA A 99 3.66 -2.94 -13.18
N GLY A 100 3.09 -1.81 -12.74
CA GLY A 100 2.53 -0.78 -13.62
C GLY A 100 1.13 -1.12 -14.15
N SER A 101 0.48 -2.16 -13.62
CA SER A 101 -0.88 -2.50 -14.00
C SER A 101 -1.85 -1.38 -13.64
N ARG A 102 -3.02 -1.40 -14.26
CA ARG A 102 -4.05 -0.38 -14.05
C ARG A 102 -4.43 -0.16 -12.58
N ASP A 103 -4.29 -1.16 -11.71
CA ASP A 103 -4.63 -1.07 -10.29
C ASP A 103 -3.42 -0.89 -9.33
N ASN A 104 -2.19 -0.89 -9.87
CA ASN A 104 -0.95 -0.76 -9.09
C ASN A 104 0.16 -0.08 -9.91
N ALA A 105 0.70 1.02 -9.38
CA ALA A 105 1.78 1.76 -10.02
C ALA A 105 3.07 0.95 -10.20
N ALA A 106 3.92 1.37 -11.14
CA ALA A 106 5.23 0.75 -11.37
C ALA A 106 6.22 1.08 -10.25
N SER A 107 6.81 0.06 -9.63
CA SER A 107 7.85 0.23 -8.62
C SER A 107 8.80 -0.97 -8.54
N LEU A 108 10.09 -0.69 -8.32
CA LEU A 108 11.15 -1.69 -8.28
C LEU A 108 11.91 -1.63 -6.96
N TYR A 109 12.19 -2.79 -6.41
CA TYR A 109 12.99 -2.96 -5.20
C TYR A 109 14.31 -3.64 -5.55
N VAL A 110 15.40 -2.88 -5.43
CA VAL A 110 16.76 -3.40 -5.65
C VAL A 110 17.41 -3.63 -4.31
N PHE A 111 18.02 -4.79 -4.11
CA PHE A 111 18.64 -5.11 -2.82
C PHE A 111 19.89 -5.98 -2.94
N SER A 112 20.80 -5.75 -1.99
CA SER A 112 22.04 -6.49 -1.81
C SER A 112 22.24 -6.89 -0.34
N GLU A 113 23.38 -7.50 -0.05
CA GLU A 113 23.84 -7.76 1.31
C GLU A 113 24.04 -6.46 2.10
N TYR A 114 24.33 -5.35 1.40
CA TYR A 114 24.69 -4.07 1.98
C TYR A 114 23.51 -3.10 2.03
N ASN A 115 22.86 -2.84 0.90
CA ASN A 115 21.91 -1.74 0.71
C ASN A 115 20.57 -2.21 0.14
N ARG A 116 19.56 -1.34 0.22
CA ARG A 116 18.26 -1.50 -0.45
C ARG A 116 17.84 -0.17 -1.05
N TYR A 117 17.17 -0.26 -2.19
CA TYR A 117 16.73 0.88 -2.98
C TYR A 117 15.31 0.63 -3.44
N LEU A 118 14.56 1.71 -3.58
CA LEU A 118 13.24 1.70 -4.19
C LEU A 118 13.26 2.69 -5.36
N PHE A 119 12.85 2.23 -6.54
CA PHE A 119 12.61 3.10 -7.69
C PHE A 119 11.11 3.25 -7.86
N ASN A 120 10.64 4.49 -7.74
CA ASN A 120 9.24 4.89 -7.61
C ASN A 120 8.52 4.30 -6.39
N CYS A 121 7.55 5.05 -5.88
CA CYS A 121 6.75 4.70 -4.73
C CYS A 121 5.32 5.23 -4.92
N GLY A 122 4.64 4.76 -5.95
CA GLY A 122 3.21 5.02 -6.17
C GLY A 122 2.31 4.34 -5.13
N GLU A 123 1.01 4.64 -5.20
CA GLU A 123 0.00 4.04 -4.33
C GLU A 123 0.11 2.50 -4.28
N GLY A 124 -0.10 1.92 -3.10
CA GLY A 124 -0.08 0.49 -2.87
C GLY A 124 1.32 -0.10 -2.65
N THR A 125 2.40 0.60 -3.03
CA THR A 125 3.78 0.07 -2.91
C THR A 125 4.09 -0.41 -1.49
N GLN A 126 3.71 0.36 -0.47
CA GLN A 126 3.89 0.00 0.93
C GLN A 126 3.08 -1.27 1.30
N ARG A 127 1.82 -1.35 0.87
CA ARG A 127 0.95 -2.51 1.12
C ARG A 127 1.52 -3.78 0.46
N LEU A 128 2.05 -3.67 -0.76
CA LEU A 128 2.66 -4.78 -1.49
C LEU A 128 3.95 -5.27 -0.85
N MET A 129 4.80 -4.35 -0.39
CA MET A 129 5.99 -4.72 0.38
C MET A 129 5.62 -5.50 1.65
N GLN A 130 4.57 -5.08 2.36
CA GLN A 130 4.10 -5.81 3.53
C GLN A 130 3.46 -7.16 3.18
N GLU A 131 2.62 -7.21 2.15
CA GLU A 131 1.97 -8.43 1.63
C GLU A 131 3.00 -9.54 1.44
N HIS A 132 4.10 -9.18 0.78
CA HIS A 132 5.15 -10.08 0.32
C HIS A 132 6.39 -10.13 1.23
N LYS A 133 6.32 -9.49 2.41
CA LYS A 133 7.39 -9.49 3.43
C LYS A 133 8.72 -8.93 2.91
N LEU A 134 8.66 -7.98 1.96
CA LEU A 134 9.83 -7.22 1.51
C LEU A 134 10.31 -6.30 2.64
N LYS A 135 11.61 -6.28 2.89
CA LYS A 135 12.18 -5.60 4.07
C LYS A 135 12.36 -4.10 3.81
N ALA A 136 11.66 -3.27 4.58
CA ALA A 136 11.93 -1.82 4.63
C ALA A 136 13.20 -1.46 5.41
N ALA A 137 13.70 -2.36 6.27
CA ALA A 137 14.92 -2.11 7.04
C ALA A 137 16.14 -1.95 6.10
N ARG A 138 16.85 -0.82 6.21
CA ARG A 138 17.95 -0.38 5.31
C ARG A 138 17.50 0.10 3.92
N LEU A 139 16.22 0.42 3.74
CA LEU A 139 15.77 1.20 2.60
C LEU A 139 16.02 2.68 2.91
N ASP A 140 17.24 3.14 2.63
CA ASP A 140 17.71 4.50 2.89
C ASP A 140 17.82 5.36 1.63
N ASN A 141 17.40 4.82 0.48
CA ASN A 141 17.42 5.50 -0.82
C ASN A 141 16.15 5.20 -1.63
N ILE A 142 15.49 6.27 -2.08
CA ILE A 142 14.36 6.20 -3.02
C ILE A 142 14.69 7.07 -4.24
N PHE A 143 14.60 6.49 -5.43
CA PHE A 143 14.81 7.18 -6.70
C PHE A 143 13.47 7.35 -7.40
N LEU A 144 13.11 8.58 -7.73
CA LEU A 144 11.84 8.93 -8.36
C LEU A 144 12.12 9.36 -9.79
N THR A 145 11.44 8.73 -10.75
CA THR A 145 11.60 9.06 -12.17
C THR A 145 10.78 10.28 -12.56
N ARG A 146 9.61 10.50 -11.95
CA ARG A 146 8.75 11.68 -12.15
C ARG A 146 8.09 12.14 -10.86
N LEU A 147 7.61 13.40 -10.84
CA LEU A 147 6.83 13.98 -9.75
C LEU A 147 5.32 13.93 -10.08
N SER A 148 4.87 12.75 -10.48
CA SER A 148 3.47 12.41 -10.76
C SER A 148 2.92 11.47 -9.69
N TRP A 149 1.60 11.45 -9.51
CA TRP A 149 0.97 10.68 -8.45
C TRP A 149 1.26 9.17 -8.55
N GLU A 150 1.40 8.65 -9.77
CA GLU A 150 1.82 7.27 -10.05
C GLU A 150 3.21 6.94 -9.47
N ASN A 151 4.09 7.93 -9.31
CA ASN A 151 5.46 7.74 -8.85
C ASN A 151 5.62 8.04 -7.37
N VAL A 152 4.79 8.94 -6.81
CA VAL A 152 4.95 9.44 -5.43
C VAL A 152 3.79 9.17 -4.48
N GLY A 153 2.64 8.71 -4.97
CA GLY A 153 1.40 8.62 -4.18
C GLY A 153 1.50 7.79 -2.89
N GLY A 154 2.39 6.79 -2.87
CA GLY A 154 2.65 5.94 -1.70
C GLY A 154 3.77 6.44 -0.78
N LEU A 155 4.43 7.57 -1.09
CA LEU A 155 5.57 8.06 -0.30
C LEU A 155 5.19 8.42 1.13
N SER A 156 4.00 9.00 1.35
CA SER A 156 3.55 9.38 2.70
C SER A 156 3.50 8.16 3.64
N GLY A 157 2.80 7.09 3.22
CA GLY A 157 2.73 5.83 3.95
C GLY A 157 4.08 5.10 4.05
N MET A 158 4.90 5.16 3.00
CA MET A 158 6.24 4.57 3.01
C MET A 158 7.15 5.26 4.03
N ILE A 159 7.17 6.59 4.07
CA ILE A 159 7.98 7.38 5.01
C ILE A 159 7.59 7.06 6.46
N LEU A 160 6.29 6.99 6.76
CA LEU A 160 5.81 6.58 8.08
C LEU A 160 6.27 5.16 8.42
N THR A 161 6.22 4.23 7.46
CA THR A 161 6.72 2.85 7.63
C THR A 161 8.23 2.83 7.88
N LEU A 162 9.03 3.67 7.21
CA LEU A 162 10.47 3.79 7.40
C LEU A 162 10.80 4.36 8.79
N LYS A 163 10.07 5.39 9.22
CA LYS A 163 10.15 5.97 10.57
C LYS A 163 9.88 4.90 11.63
N ASP A 164 8.76 4.17 11.52
CA ASP A 164 8.38 3.12 12.47
C ASP A 164 9.38 1.95 12.49
N THR A 165 9.95 1.63 11.33
CA THR A 165 11.03 0.63 11.20
C THR A 165 12.33 1.11 11.87
N GLY A 166 12.49 2.41 12.11
CA GLY A 166 13.68 3.02 12.70
C GLY A 166 14.80 3.25 11.69
N VAL A 167 14.47 3.55 10.44
CA VAL A 167 15.44 4.01 9.44
C VAL A 167 15.81 5.46 9.76
N PRO A 168 17.10 5.78 10.05
CA PRO A 168 17.49 7.08 10.57
C PRO A 168 17.48 8.18 9.51
N GLU A 169 17.81 7.84 8.27
CA GLU A 169 17.85 8.76 7.13
C GLU A 169 17.36 8.05 5.88
N CYS A 170 16.57 8.75 5.07
CA CYS A 170 16.21 8.34 3.72
C CYS A 170 16.56 9.48 2.76
N VAL A 171 17.36 9.16 1.75
CA VAL A 171 17.71 10.07 0.65
C VAL A 171 16.72 9.84 -0.49
N LEU A 172 16.03 10.90 -0.90
CA LEU A 172 15.14 10.86 -2.05
C LEU A 172 15.80 11.61 -3.21
N SER A 173 16.03 10.93 -4.32
CA SER A 173 16.62 11.51 -5.54
C SER A 173 15.57 11.58 -6.64
N GLY A 174 15.52 12.68 -7.39
CA GLY A 174 14.55 12.78 -8.47
C GLY A 174 14.30 14.21 -8.99
N PRO A 175 13.14 14.43 -9.65
CA PRO A 175 12.77 15.70 -10.26
C PRO A 175 12.79 16.89 -9.28
N PRO A 176 12.78 18.13 -9.81
CA PRO A 176 12.71 19.32 -8.98
C PRO A 176 11.38 19.35 -8.19
N GLN A 177 11.27 20.27 -7.22
CA GLN A 177 10.10 20.39 -6.32
C GLN A 177 9.82 19.21 -5.38
N LEU A 178 10.64 18.15 -5.37
CA LEU A 178 10.49 17.05 -4.42
C LEU A 178 10.47 17.53 -2.95
N GLU A 179 11.28 18.54 -2.61
CA GLU A 179 11.27 19.14 -1.28
C GLU A 179 9.92 19.84 -0.99
N ASN A 180 9.33 20.52 -1.98
CA ASN A 180 8.01 21.13 -1.86
C ASN A 180 6.93 20.07 -1.63
N TYR A 181 6.98 18.95 -2.36
CA TYR A 181 6.09 17.81 -2.15
C TYR A 181 6.24 17.22 -0.75
N LEU A 182 7.48 16.99 -0.29
CA LEU A 182 7.75 16.49 1.06
C LEU A 182 7.28 17.46 2.15
N ASN A 183 7.30 18.76 1.90
CA ASN A 183 6.73 19.75 2.80
C ASN A 183 5.19 19.75 2.76
N ALA A 184 4.59 19.50 1.60
CA ALA A 184 3.14 19.39 1.45
C ALA A 184 2.57 18.16 2.17
N ILE A 185 3.23 17.00 2.10
CA ILE A 185 2.74 15.79 2.80
C ILE A 185 2.80 15.90 4.34
N LYS A 186 3.66 16.77 4.89
CA LYS A 186 3.72 17.04 6.34
C LYS A 186 2.43 17.70 6.86
N SER A 187 1.63 18.30 5.98
CA SER A 187 0.35 18.92 6.37
C SER A 187 -0.68 17.92 6.91
N PHE A 188 -0.56 16.63 6.53
CA PHE A 188 -1.47 15.56 6.94
C PHE A 188 -0.79 14.34 7.57
N SER A 189 0.53 14.15 7.36
CA SER A 189 1.26 13.03 7.95
C SER A 189 1.73 13.29 9.39
N GLY A 190 1.57 14.52 9.88
CA GLY A 190 2.06 14.95 11.19
C GLY A 190 3.59 15.10 11.26
N PRO A 191 4.15 15.24 12.47
CA PRO A 191 5.58 15.42 12.65
C PRO A 191 6.38 14.17 12.22
N LEU A 192 7.24 14.36 11.22
CA LEU A 192 8.21 13.36 10.76
C LEU A 192 9.53 13.42 11.56
N GLU A 193 9.45 13.87 12.81
CA GLU A 193 10.52 13.79 13.78
C GLU A 193 10.93 12.31 13.93
N ASP A 194 12.23 12.04 14.13
CA ASP A 194 12.87 10.70 14.16
C ASP A 194 13.28 10.08 12.81
N ILE A 195 13.01 10.72 11.67
CA ILE A 195 13.61 10.35 10.38
C ILE A 195 14.14 11.59 9.66
N LYS A 196 15.41 11.54 9.23
CA LYS A 196 15.98 12.59 8.37
C LYS A 196 15.60 12.29 6.91
N LEU A 197 14.87 13.19 6.28
CA LEU A 197 14.57 13.14 4.85
C LEU A 197 15.49 14.11 4.13
N SER A 198 16.38 13.58 3.30
CA SER A 198 17.32 14.37 2.50
C SER A 198 16.90 14.32 1.05
N VAL A 199 16.77 15.48 0.40
CA VAL A 199 16.48 15.55 -1.04
C VAL A 199 17.76 15.73 -1.80
N ARG A 200 17.96 14.89 -2.81
CA ARG A 200 19.01 15.03 -3.80
C ARG A 200 18.39 15.46 -5.14
N PRO A 201 18.66 16.67 -5.64
CA PRO A 201 18.09 17.11 -6.90
C PRO A 201 18.68 16.31 -8.07
N TYR A 202 17.94 16.20 -9.18
CA TYR A 202 18.41 15.56 -10.40
C TYR A 202 19.68 16.21 -10.99
N THR A 203 19.95 17.47 -10.66
CA THR A 203 21.16 18.19 -11.08
C THR A 203 22.43 17.68 -10.42
N GLU A 204 22.31 16.97 -9.30
CA GLU A 204 23.44 16.22 -8.75
C GLU A 204 23.57 14.89 -9.48
N GLU A 205 24.41 14.86 -10.50
CA GLU A 205 24.44 13.78 -11.51
C GLU A 205 24.64 12.37 -10.93
N THR A 206 25.32 12.21 -9.78
CA THR A 206 25.79 10.89 -9.33
C THR A 206 25.57 10.62 -7.85
N TYR A 207 24.92 9.50 -7.52
CA TYR A 207 24.89 8.86 -6.20
C TYR A 207 25.80 7.63 -6.15
N THR A 208 26.48 7.39 -5.02
CA THR A 208 27.35 6.22 -4.85
C THR A 208 27.34 5.73 -3.41
N ASP A 209 27.41 4.41 -3.22
CA ASP A 209 27.51 3.74 -1.92
C ASP A 209 28.33 2.44 -2.01
N ASP A 210 28.14 1.49 -1.08
CA ASP A 210 28.90 0.22 -1.07
C ASP A 210 28.50 -0.76 -2.20
N THR A 211 27.32 -0.58 -2.81
CA THR A 211 26.77 -1.52 -3.81
C THR A 211 26.91 -1.00 -5.23
N MET A 212 26.57 0.26 -5.47
CA MET A 212 26.54 0.80 -6.83
C MET A 212 26.70 2.31 -6.92
N THR A 213 27.04 2.75 -8.12
CA THR A 213 26.94 4.14 -8.57
C THR A 213 25.68 4.32 -9.42
N VAL A 214 24.83 5.28 -9.07
CA VAL A 214 23.61 5.64 -9.80
C VAL A 214 23.78 7.02 -10.43
N TYR A 215 23.63 7.10 -11.75
CA TYR A 215 23.66 8.34 -12.50
C TYR A 215 22.23 8.79 -12.86
N GLN A 216 21.93 10.06 -12.63
CA GLN A 216 20.65 10.68 -12.98
C GLN A 216 20.74 11.27 -14.39
N VAL A 217 19.83 10.86 -15.28
CA VAL A 217 19.77 11.26 -16.68
C VAL A 217 18.45 11.99 -16.93
N PRO A 218 18.43 13.33 -16.92
CA PRO A 218 17.21 14.08 -17.22
C PRO A 218 16.86 13.94 -18.71
N ILE A 219 15.59 13.66 -18.98
CA ILE A 219 14.97 13.55 -20.29
C ILE A 219 13.86 14.61 -20.36
N PHE A 220 13.96 15.51 -21.33
CA PHE A 220 12.99 16.60 -21.51
C PHE A 220 12.11 16.33 -22.74
N GLY A 221 10.81 16.22 -22.55
CA GLY A 221 9.85 16.06 -23.64
C GLY A 221 9.75 17.31 -24.52
N GLU A 222 9.55 17.11 -25.82
CA GLU A 222 9.42 18.19 -26.80
C GLU A 222 8.01 18.81 -26.75
N SER A 223 7.75 19.63 -25.72
CA SER A 223 6.55 20.47 -25.73
C SER A 223 6.81 21.76 -26.51
N PHE A 224 5.82 22.21 -27.31
CA PHE A 224 5.84 23.47 -28.06
C PHE A 224 6.17 24.71 -27.18
N LEU A 225 5.97 24.60 -25.87
CA LEU A 225 6.27 25.63 -24.86
C LEU A 225 7.71 25.60 -24.32
N HIS A 226 8.43 24.47 -24.43
CA HIS A 226 9.77 24.30 -23.84
C HIS A 226 10.82 25.20 -24.50
N PHE A 227 10.76 25.36 -25.84
CA PHE A 227 11.68 26.26 -26.56
C PHE A 227 11.50 27.73 -26.15
N PHE A 228 10.27 28.15 -25.85
CA PHE A 228 9.97 29.50 -25.37
C PHE A 228 10.32 29.68 -23.89
N TYR A 229 10.00 28.69 -23.03
CA TYR A 229 10.23 28.77 -21.60
C TYR A 229 11.72 28.70 -21.25
N VAL A 230 12.52 27.81 -21.84
CA VAL A 230 13.96 27.73 -21.53
C VAL A 230 14.70 28.99 -21.96
N HIS A 231 14.36 29.57 -23.11
CA HIS A 231 14.94 30.84 -23.55
C HIS A 231 14.52 32.01 -22.66
N LEU A 232 13.25 32.06 -22.24
CA LEU A 232 12.74 33.11 -21.36
C LEU A 232 13.26 32.96 -19.91
N ASP A 233 13.45 31.75 -19.40
CA ASP A 233 13.96 31.47 -18.06
C ASP A 233 15.47 31.74 -17.96
N PHE A 234 16.22 31.52 -19.04
CA PHE A 234 17.60 31.98 -19.18
C PHE A 234 17.67 33.52 -19.16
N LEU A 235 16.78 34.21 -19.87
CA LEU A 235 16.69 35.67 -19.87
C LEU A 235 16.25 36.23 -18.51
N LEU A 236 15.25 35.64 -17.84
CA LEU A 236 14.71 36.11 -16.55
C LEU A 236 15.68 35.86 -15.37
N LYS A 237 16.48 34.79 -15.41
CA LYS A 237 17.59 34.59 -14.44
C LYS A 237 18.62 35.72 -14.49
N CYS A 238 18.82 36.35 -15.65
CA CYS A 238 19.67 37.54 -15.77
C CYS A 238 19.04 38.81 -15.16
N PHE A 239 17.72 38.84 -14.92
CA PHE A 239 16.99 40.00 -14.39
C PHE A 239 16.62 39.90 -12.89
N GLY A 240 17.03 38.84 -12.19
CA GLY A 240 16.96 38.78 -10.72
C GLY A 240 15.56 38.63 -10.10
N GLU A 241 14.52 38.36 -10.88
CA GLU A 241 13.18 38.06 -10.35
C GLU A 241 13.12 36.63 -9.79
N ARG A 242 12.86 36.48 -8.48
CA ARG A 242 12.58 35.17 -7.87
C ARG A 242 11.19 34.70 -8.31
N ARG A 243 11.12 33.89 -9.36
CA ARG A 243 9.90 33.12 -9.66
C ARG A 243 9.58 32.17 -8.51
N LYS A 244 8.29 32.09 -8.16
CA LYS A 244 7.72 31.01 -7.34
C LYS A 244 8.02 29.70 -8.08
N ALA A 245 8.65 28.71 -7.43
CA ALA A 245 8.94 27.42 -8.06
C ALA A 245 7.65 26.82 -8.66
N SER A 246 7.69 26.38 -9.91
CA SER A 246 6.54 25.82 -10.63
C SER A 246 6.82 24.38 -11.05
N ARG A 247 5.77 23.56 -11.19
CA ARG A 247 5.85 22.20 -11.77
C ARG A 247 6.55 22.20 -13.14
N ASP A 248 7.28 21.14 -13.43
CA ASP A 248 7.86 20.87 -14.76
C ASP A 248 7.39 19.50 -15.25
N THR A 249 6.32 19.50 -16.04
CA THR A 249 5.73 18.27 -16.62
C THR A 249 6.54 17.73 -17.79
N SER A 250 7.51 18.50 -18.30
CA SER A 250 8.35 18.11 -19.43
C SER A 250 9.55 17.27 -19.00
N LEU A 251 9.79 17.05 -17.71
CA LEU A 251 10.95 16.33 -17.21
C LEU A 251 10.61 14.92 -16.72
N ALA A 252 11.36 13.93 -17.21
CA ALA A 252 11.49 12.60 -16.64
C ALA A 252 12.97 12.33 -16.31
N VAL A 253 13.25 11.66 -15.21
CA VAL A 253 14.61 11.29 -14.81
C VAL A 253 14.78 9.80 -15.01
N SER A 254 15.70 9.42 -15.90
CA SER A 254 16.15 8.04 -16.05
C SER A 254 17.36 7.78 -15.16
N PHE A 255 17.61 6.52 -14.79
CA PHE A 255 18.70 6.15 -13.89
C PHE A 255 19.59 5.08 -14.53
N ILE A 256 20.90 5.36 -14.62
CA ILE A 256 21.91 4.36 -15.00
C ILE A 256 22.57 3.85 -13.72
N CYS A 257 22.44 2.56 -13.43
CA CYS A 257 22.94 1.95 -12.20
C CYS A 257 24.11 1.01 -12.51
N LYS A 258 25.31 1.36 -12.06
CA LYS A 258 26.54 0.58 -12.23
C LYS A 258 26.91 -0.13 -10.93
N LEU A 259 26.84 -1.46 -10.91
CA LEU A 259 27.30 -2.23 -9.76
C LEU A 259 28.81 -2.09 -9.59
N HIS A 260 29.28 -1.96 -8.35
CA HIS A 260 30.72 -1.90 -8.09
C HIS A 260 31.39 -3.24 -8.40
N PRO A 261 32.63 -3.21 -8.92
CA PRO A 261 33.35 -4.43 -9.24
C PRO A 261 33.60 -5.27 -7.99
N LYS A 262 33.52 -6.58 -8.14
CA LYS A 262 33.80 -7.54 -7.09
C LYS A 262 35.12 -8.25 -7.41
N LYS A 263 36.12 -8.00 -6.57
CA LYS A 263 37.42 -8.69 -6.63
C LYS A 263 37.24 -10.20 -6.61
N GLY A 264 38.09 -10.90 -7.35
CA GLY A 264 38.14 -12.36 -7.40
C GLY A 264 38.26 -13.02 -6.02
N ASN A 265 37.75 -14.25 -5.93
CA ASN A 265 37.97 -15.11 -4.78
C ASN A 265 39.40 -15.66 -4.80
N PHE A 266 40.06 -15.67 -3.65
CA PHE A 266 41.38 -16.27 -3.52
C PHE A 266 41.25 -17.79 -3.40
N LEU A 267 41.96 -18.50 -4.27
CA LEU A 267 41.91 -19.94 -4.46
C LEU A 267 42.95 -20.58 -3.53
N VAL A 268 42.51 -20.81 -2.29
CA VAL A 268 43.33 -21.33 -1.19
C VAL A 268 44.09 -22.61 -1.55
N ALA A 269 43.47 -23.51 -2.33
CA ALA A 269 44.09 -24.75 -2.77
C ALA A 269 45.28 -24.50 -3.72
N GLN A 270 45.08 -23.71 -4.77
CA GLN A 270 46.13 -23.35 -5.74
C GLN A 270 47.26 -22.55 -5.09
N ALA A 271 46.91 -21.66 -4.16
CA ALA A 271 47.89 -20.92 -3.38
C ALA A 271 48.80 -21.84 -2.54
N LYS A 272 48.23 -22.87 -1.90
CA LYS A 272 49.02 -23.88 -1.16
C LYS A 272 49.94 -24.66 -2.09
N GLU A 273 49.47 -25.05 -3.27
CA GLU A 273 50.27 -25.76 -4.27
C GLU A 273 51.46 -24.92 -4.78
N LEU A 274 51.28 -23.60 -4.87
CA LEU A 274 52.34 -22.66 -5.25
C LEU A 274 53.27 -22.27 -4.09
N GLY A 275 53.08 -22.86 -2.90
CA GLY A 275 53.95 -22.67 -1.74
C GLY A 275 53.64 -21.42 -0.91
N LEU A 276 52.52 -20.73 -1.14
CA LEU A 276 52.15 -19.57 -0.33
C LEU A 276 51.85 -19.99 1.12
N PRO A 277 52.16 -19.15 2.13
CA PRO A 277 52.09 -19.50 3.54
C PRO A 277 50.66 -19.42 4.10
N VAL A 278 49.74 -20.12 3.45
CA VAL A 278 48.31 -20.14 3.75
C VAL A 278 48.06 -20.63 5.19
N GLY A 279 47.30 -19.86 5.96
CA GLY A 279 47.01 -20.15 7.36
C GLY A 279 47.96 -19.46 8.37
N THR A 280 48.97 -18.73 7.88
CA THR A 280 49.85 -17.90 8.71
C THR A 280 49.43 -16.42 8.65
N ALA A 281 49.91 -15.59 9.59
CA ALA A 281 49.68 -14.14 9.52
C ALA A 281 50.32 -13.48 8.27
N ALA A 282 51.35 -14.09 7.69
CA ALA A 282 52.09 -13.56 6.54
C ALA A 282 51.31 -13.64 5.22
N ILE A 283 50.26 -14.47 5.11
CA ILE A 283 49.48 -14.60 3.87
C ILE A 283 48.60 -13.39 3.60
N GLY A 284 48.20 -12.65 4.64
CA GLY A 284 47.24 -11.54 4.54
C GLY A 284 47.65 -10.47 3.52
N PRO A 285 48.86 -9.87 3.65
CA PRO A 285 49.38 -8.90 2.68
C PRO A 285 49.52 -9.45 1.26
N LEU A 286 49.90 -10.74 1.12
CA LEU A 286 50.03 -11.40 -0.18
C LEU A 286 48.67 -11.55 -0.88
N ILE A 287 47.65 -11.98 -0.14
CA ILE A 287 46.27 -12.08 -0.66
C ILE A 287 45.77 -10.71 -1.10
N ALA A 288 46.01 -9.65 -0.31
CA ALA A 288 45.60 -8.30 -0.67
C ALA A 288 46.26 -7.84 -1.97
N ALA A 289 47.58 -7.99 -2.09
CA ALA A 289 48.32 -7.63 -3.30
C ALA A 289 47.83 -8.41 -4.53
N LEU A 290 47.66 -9.74 -4.40
CA LEU A 290 47.18 -10.60 -5.50
C LEU A 290 45.74 -10.26 -5.91
N LYS A 291 44.85 -9.96 -4.96
CA LYS A 291 43.48 -9.52 -5.24
C LYS A 291 43.42 -8.11 -5.84
N ASP A 292 44.44 -7.29 -5.63
CA ASP A 292 44.60 -5.98 -6.27
C ASP A 292 45.22 -6.08 -7.68
N GLY A 293 45.39 -7.29 -8.20
CA GLY A 293 45.98 -7.54 -9.52
C GLY A 293 47.50 -7.39 -9.56
N LYS A 294 48.18 -7.35 -8.41
CA LYS A 294 49.64 -7.25 -8.34
C LYS A 294 50.26 -8.64 -8.21
N SER A 295 51.22 -8.95 -9.08
CA SER A 295 52.09 -10.12 -8.90
C SER A 295 52.90 -9.98 -7.61
N VAL A 296 53.08 -11.09 -6.90
CA VAL A 296 53.92 -11.15 -5.69
C VAL A 296 55.07 -12.10 -5.92
N THR A 297 56.24 -11.76 -5.38
CA THR A 297 57.38 -12.68 -5.34
C THR A 297 57.42 -13.35 -3.97
N TYR A 298 57.37 -14.67 -3.93
CA TYR A 298 57.47 -15.46 -2.70
C TYR A 298 58.45 -16.61 -2.91
N GLU A 299 59.43 -16.74 -2.02
CA GLU A 299 60.52 -17.75 -2.12
C GLU A 299 61.19 -17.82 -3.51
N GLY A 300 61.40 -16.66 -4.14
CA GLY A 300 62.04 -16.55 -5.45
C GLY A 300 61.15 -16.89 -6.64
N LYS A 301 59.87 -17.22 -6.44
CA LYS A 301 58.88 -17.44 -7.51
C LYS A 301 57.95 -16.24 -7.66
N GLU A 302 57.71 -15.81 -8.89
CA GLU A 302 56.65 -14.86 -9.21
C GLU A 302 55.31 -15.60 -9.25
N ILE A 303 54.35 -15.13 -8.45
CA ILE A 303 52.98 -15.65 -8.42
C ILE A 303 52.07 -14.55 -8.94
N ARG A 304 51.36 -14.85 -10.02
CA ARG A 304 50.44 -13.93 -10.70
C ARG A 304 49.02 -14.10 -10.17
N PRO A 305 48.20 -13.03 -10.15
CA PRO A 305 46.80 -13.08 -9.70
C PRO A 305 45.99 -14.20 -10.33
N GLU A 306 46.13 -14.45 -11.64
CA GLU A 306 45.31 -15.40 -12.40
C GLU A 306 45.56 -16.86 -11.97
N GLN A 307 46.68 -17.14 -11.29
CA GLN A 307 47.05 -18.46 -10.80
C GLN A 307 46.40 -18.80 -9.46
N VAL A 308 45.88 -17.80 -8.74
CA VAL A 308 45.43 -17.94 -7.34
C VAL A 308 44.18 -17.12 -7.03
N CYS A 309 43.62 -16.40 -7.99
CA CYS A 309 42.39 -15.63 -7.86
C CYS A 309 41.47 -15.95 -9.04
N THR A 310 40.16 -16.06 -8.78
CA THR A 310 39.17 -16.03 -9.87
C THR A 310 39.19 -14.66 -10.56
N PRO A 311 38.69 -14.54 -11.81
CA PRO A 311 38.55 -13.24 -12.45
C PRO A 311 37.71 -12.25 -11.62
N THR A 312 38.02 -10.97 -11.76
CA THR A 312 37.20 -9.89 -11.21
C THR A 312 35.88 -9.82 -11.96
N ASP A 313 34.78 -9.74 -11.21
CA ASP A 313 33.47 -9.42 -11.77
C ASP A 313 33.37 -7.90 -11.92
N PRO A 314 33.29 -7.35 -13.15
CA PRO A 314 33.32 -5.92 -13.40
C PRO A 314 32.09 -5.18 -12.85
N GLY A 315 30.98 -5.89 -12.62
CA GLY A 315 29.71 -5.33 -12.20
C GLY A 315 28.82 -4.99 -13.39
N PRO A 316 27.68 -5.68 -13.59
CA PRO A 316 26.77 -5.34 -14.67
C PRO A 316 26.15 -3.95 -14.46
N VAL A 317 25.77 -3.33 -15.58
CA VAL A 317 25.00 -2.08 -15.62
C VAL A 317 23.53 -2.41 -15.89
N PHE A 318 22.61 -1.77 -15.17
CA PHE A 318 21.20 -1.77 -15.53
C PHE A 318 20.67 -0.34 -15.61
N ILE A 319 19.69 -0.12 -16.49
CA ILE A 319 19.12 1.21 -16.76
C ILE A 319 17.64 1.17 -16.47
N ILE A 320 17.12 2.20 -15.80
CA ILE A 320 15.69 2.41 -15.58
C ILE A 320 15.29 3.66 -16.33
N VAL A 321 14.32 3.52 -17.24
CA VAL A 321 13.79 4.64 -18.04
C VAL A 321 12.30 4.80 -17.80
N GLU A 322 11.84 6.05 -17.75
CA GLU A 322 10.43 6.39 -17.87
C GLU A 322 10.22 7.24 -19.12
N CYS A 323 9.27 6.83 -19.96
CA CYS A 323 8.86 7.54 -21.17
C CYS A 323 7.34 7.67 -21.13
N PRO A 324 6.79 8.73 -20.52
CA PRO A 324 5.37 8.80 -20.17
C PRO A 324 4.46 9.07 -21.37
N SER A 325 4.98 9.63 -22.46
CA SER A 325 4.21 9.94 -23.67
C SER A 325 5.13 10.02 -24.89
N GLU A 326 4.53 10.11 -26.08
CA GLU A 326 5.26 10.25 -27.35
C GLU A 326 6.19 11.47 -27.39
N GLU A 327 5.85 12.53 -26.65
CA GLU A 327 6.66 13.77 -26.55
C GLU A 327 8.08 13.52 -26.00
N PHE A 328 8.28 12.44 -25.26
CA PHE A 328 9.58 12.09 -24.67
C PHE A 328 10.42 11.15 -25.54
N VAL A 329 9.84 10.58 -26.60
CA VAL A 329 10.48 9.52 -27.38
C VAL A 329 11.75 10.01 -28.05
N GLU A 330 11.72 11.16 -28.72
CA GLU A 330 12.89 11.70 -29.41
C GLU A 330 14.03 12.02 -28.44
N ALA A 331 13.73 12.75 -27.37
CA ALA A 331 14.72 13.13 -26.36
C ALA A 331 15.36 11.93 -25.67
N LEU A 332 14.58 10.87 -25.40
CA LEU A 332 15.09 9.64 -24.81
C LEU A 332 15.96 8.86 -25.82
N CYS A 333 15.47 8.68 -27.05
CA CYS A 333 16.13 7.86 -28.05
C CYS A 333 17.45 8.45 -28.54
N THR A 334 17.58 9.79 -28.51
CA THR A 334 18.78 10.52 -28.94
C THR A 334 19.73 10.86 -27.78
N ASN A 335 19.38 10.49 -26.53
CA ASN A 335 20.15 10.85 -25.36
C ASN A 335 21.58 10.29 -25.39
N ARG A 336 22.57 11.19 -25.32
CA ARG A 336 23.99 10.84 -25.44
C ARG A 336 24.51 9.98 -24.29
N GLN A 337 23.96 10.12 -23.08
CA GLN A 337 24.39 9.33 -21.93
C GLN A 337 23.91 7.88 -22.04
N LEU A 338 22.66 7.66 -22.47
CA LEU A 338 22.10 6.32 -22.68
C LEU A 338 22.79 5.60 -23.85
N ARG A 339 23.11 6.32 -24.93
CA ARG A 339 23.82 5.79 -26.11
C ARG A 339 25.16 5.14 -25.79
N ARG A 340 25.82 5.52 -24.70
CA ARG A 340 27.11 4.94 -24.29
C ARG A 340 27.04 3.44 -23.98
N TYR A 341 25.86 2.93 -23.62
CA TYR A 341 25.61 1.54 -23.21
C TYR A 341 24.92 0.71 -24.31
N GLN A 342 24.77 1.27 -25.51
CA GLN A 342 24.24 0.58 -26.69
C GLN A 342 25.35 -0.16 -27.45
N SER A 343 24.97 -0.90 -28.48
CA SER A 343 25.93 -1.57 -29.38
C SER A 343 26.91 -0.57 -30.00
N GLY A 344 28.21 -0.80 -29.83
CA GLY A 344 29.27 0.12 -30.31
C GLY A 344 29.42 1.40 -29.48
N GLY A 345 28.80 1.47 -28.30
CA GLY A 345 28.99 2.54 -27.32
C GLY A 345 30.38 2.54 -26.68
N THR A 346 30.62 3.52 -25.81
CA THR A 346 31.93 3.70 -25.13
C THR A 346 32.02 2.99 -23.77
N GLU A 347 30.94 2.39 -23.30
CA GLU A 347 30.85 1.68 -22.01
C GLU A 347 30.41 0.23 -22.25
N ASP A 348 30.58 -0.63 -21.25
CA ASP A 348 30.01 -1.99 -21.27
C ASP A 348 28.49 -1.91 -21.47
N PRO A 349 27.90 -2.72 -22.37
CA PRO A 349 26.47 -2.66 -22.62
C PRO A 349 25.63 -2.92 -21.37
N ALA A 350 24.44 -2.33 -21.33
CA ALA A 350 23.49 -2.58 -20.25
C ALA A 350 23.08 -4.06 -20.25
N ALA A 351 23.14 -4.71 -19.09
CA ALA A 351 22.65 -6.09 -18.93
C ALA A 351 21.12 -6.14 -18.89
N LEU A 352 20.49 -5.11 -18.34
CA LEU A 352 19.04 -5.00 -18.20
C LEU A 352 18.59 -3.56 -18.43
N ILE A 353 17.52 -3.37 -19.19
CA ILE A 353 16.79 -2.11 -19.29
C ILE A 353 15.38 -2.30 -18.75
N VAL A 354 14.97 -1.44 -17.82
CA VAL A 354 13.62 -1.42 -17.28
C VAL A 354 12.85 -0.25 -17.86
N HIS A 355 11.75 -0.55 -18.53
CA HIS A 355 10.88 0.38 -19.23
C HIS A 355 9.62 0.60 -18.40
N MET A 356 9.49 1.78 -17.80
CA MET A 356 8.24 2.29 -17.24
C MET A 356 7.59 3.17 -18.32
N THR A 357 6.87 2.55 -19.23
CA THR A 357 6.50 3.19 -20.52
C THR A 357 5.15 2.65 -20.99
N PRO A 358 4.16 3.53 -21.26
CA PRO A 358 2.85 3.10 -21.75
C PRO A 358 2.94 2.31 -23.04
N GLU A 359 1.96 1.44 -23.29
CA GLU A 359 2.00 0.59 -24.48
C GLU A 359 1.97 1.42 -25.77
N SER A 360 1.23 2.53 -25.79
CA SER A 360 1.18 3.45 -26.94
C SER A 360 2.57 3.89 -27.39
N VAL A 361 3.47 4.21 -26.46
CA VAL A 361 4.85 4.58 -26.75
C VAL A 361 5.68 3.40 -27.26
N LEU A 362 5.51 2.21 -26.68
CA LEU A 362 6.20 0.99 -27.13
C LEU A 362 5.83 0.59 -28.56
N THR A 363 4.64 0.98 -29.03
CA THR A 363 4.24 0.69 -30.42
C THR A 363 4.96 1.55 -31.45
N THR A 364 5.53 2.69 -31.05
CA THR A 364 6.20 3.61 -31.97
C THR A 364 7.48 3.00 -32.57
N ASP A 365 7.69 3.20 -33.87
CA ASP A 365 8.86 2.65 -34.57
C ASP A 365 10.17 3.20 -34.04
N GLN A 366 10.18 4.46 -33.60
CA GLN A 366 11.38 5.10 -33.06
C GLN A 366 11.81 4.45 -31.74
N TYR A 367 10.86 4.16 -30.84
CA TYR A 367 11.16 3.51 -29.57
C TYR A 367 11.61 2.05 -29.78
N LYS A 368 10.96 1.31 -30.70
CA LYS A 368 11.38 -0.06 -31.06
C LYS A 368 12.82 -0.10 -31.59
N LYS A 369 13.16 0.79 -32.52
CA LYS A 369 14.53 0.92 -33.05
C LYS A 369 15.53 1.28 -31.96
N TRP A 370 15.13 2.10 -30.99
CA TRP A 370 15.98 2.42 -29.84
C TRP A 370 16.21 1.19 -28.94
N MET A 371 15.18 0.37 -28.69
CA MET A 371 15.36 -0.90 -27.98
C MET A 371 16.32 -1.84 -28.74
N GLU A 372 16.18 -1.94 -30.07
CA GLU A 372 17.02 -2.76 -30.95
C GLU A 372 18.48 -2.27 -31.06
N SER A 373 18.78 -1.05 -30.61
CA SER A 373 20.15 -0.53 -30.61
C SER A 373 21.03 -1.16 -29.51
N PHE A 374 20.43 -1.80 -28.51
CA PHE A 374 21.14 -2.55 -27.49
C PHE A 374 21.49 -3.96 -28.00
N PRO A 375 22.60 -4.57 -27.55
CA PRO A 375 22.98 -5.90 -27.98
C PRO A 375 21.90 -6.94 -27.65
N SER A 376 21.87 -8.05 -28.39
CA SER A 376 20.92 -9.15 -28.14
C SER A 376 21.10 -9.85 -26.79
N THR A 377 22.18 -9.54 -26.05
CA THR A 377 22.41 -10.00 -24.67
C THR A 377 21.73 -9.13 -23.62
N THR A 378 21.21 -7.96 -23.99
CA THR A 378 20.49 -7.06 -23.09
C THR A 378 19.06 -7.57 -22.90
N GLU A 379 18.68 -7.77 -21.64
CA GLU A 379 17.30 -8.09 -21.29
C GLU A 379 16.47 -6.80 -21.17
N HIS A 380 15.20 -6.86 -21.57
CA HIS A 380 14.27 -5.73 -21.44
C HIS A 380 13.09 -6.09 -20.54
N LEU A 381 12.88 -5.35 -19.45
CA LEU A 381 11.76 -5.53 -18.52
C LEU A 381 10.74 -4.41 -18.72
N ILE A 382 9.48 -4.75 -18.94
CA ILE A 382 8.44 -3.76 -19.25
C ILE A 382 7.38 -3.73 -18.14
N LEU A 383 7.19 -2.55 -17.54
CA LEU A 383 6.18 -2.27 -16.51
C LEU A 383 5.20 -1.24 -17.05
N ASN A 384 3.95 -1.65 -17.30
CA ASN A 384 2.91 -0.76 -17.84
C ASN A 384 1.48 -1.33 -17.68
N GLU A 385 0.49 -0.58 -18.16
CA GLU A 385 -0.93 -0.82 -17.98
C GLU A 385 -1.45 -2.11 -18.62
N GLN A 386 -0.68 -2.70 -19.55
CA GLN A 386 -1.02 -3.97 -20.20
C GLN A 386 -0.54 -5.22 -19.45
N VAL A 387 0.23 -5.03 -18.37
CA VAL A 387 0.61 -6.13 -17.49
C VAL A 387 -0.61 -6.64 -16.71
N CYS A 388 -0.78 -7.97 -16.70
CA CYS A 388 -1.78 -8.66 -15.89
C CYS A 388 -1.09 -9.56 -14.86
N THR A 389 -1.05 -9.12 -13.60
CA THR A 389 -0.51 -9.90 -12.48
C THR A 389 -1.34 -9.64 -11.24
N VAL A 390 -1.43 -10.63 -10.33
CA VAL A 390 -2.11 -10.46 -9.05
C VAL A 390 -1.10 -9.99 -8.01
N HIS A 391 -1.40 -8.87 -7.33
CA HIS A 391 -0.53 -8.35 -6.27
C HIS A 391 -1.05 -8.65 -4.86
N ASN A 392 -2.37 -8.59 -4.64
CA ASN A 392 -3.00 -8.69 -3.31
C ASN A 392 -3.68 -10.05 -3.08
N VAL A 393 -2.91 -11.13 -3.08
CA VAL A 393 -3.40 -12.53 -2.96
C VAL A 393 -4.29 -12.73 -1.74
N ARG A 394 -3.96 -12.13 -0.59
CA ARG A 394 -4.77 -12.28 0.62
C ARG A 394 -6.17 -11.69 0.50
N SER A 395 -6.33 -10.60 -0.26
CA SER A 395 -7.65 -10.02 -0.54
C SER A 395 -8.51 -11.02 -1.33
N HIS A 396 -7.96 -11.62 -2.39
CA HIS A 396 -8.64 -12.65 -3.18
C HIS A 396 -8.99 -13.88 -2.34
N LYS A 397 -8.09 -14.34 -1.47
CA LYS A 397 -8.33 -15.49 -0.59
C LYS A 397 -9.50 -15.24 0.35
N ILE A 398 -9.51 -14.11 1.05
CA ILE A 398 -10.57 -13.79 2.00
C ILE A 398 -11.89 -13.58 1.27
N GLN A 399 -11.88 -12.90 0.12
CA GLN A 399 -13.10 -12.71 -0.65
C GLN A 399 -13.65 -14.04 -1.18
N ALA A 400 -12.82 -14.97 -1.64
CA ALA A 400 -13.27 -16.29 -2.06
C ALA A 400 -13.94 -17.07 -0.92
N GLN A 401 -13.42 -16.94 0.30
CA GLN A 401 -13.99 -17.58 1.49
C GLN A 401 -15.32 -16.92 1.92
N LEU A 402 -15.41 -15.59 1.87
CA LEU A 402 -16.63 -14.85 2.15
C LEU A 402 -17.72 -15.09 1.08
N ASN A 403 -17.32 -15.23 -0.19
CA ASN A 403 -18.21 -15.57 -1.29
C ASN A 403 -18.92 -16.92 -1.06
N MET A 404 -18.23 -17.91 -0.46
CA MET A 404 -18.87 -19.18 -0.11
C MET A 404 -20.07 -19.00 0.81
N ILE A 405 -20.01 -18.01 1.72
CA ILE A 405 -21.08 -17.69 2.67
C ILE A 405 -22.23 -17.00 1.92
N HIS A 406 -21.93 -15.91 1.19
CA HIS A 406 -22.95 -15.15 0.48
C HIS A 406 -22.41 -14.51 -0.80
N PRO A 407 -22.66 -15.10 -1.98
CA PRO A 407 -22.12 -14.62 -3.24
C PRO A 407 -22.56 -13.20 -3.62
N ASP A 408 -23.81 -12.82 -3.30
CA ASP A 408 -24.27 -11.47 -3.62
C ASP A 408 -23.66 -10.40 -2.71
N ILE A 409 -23.51 -10.63 -1.40
CA ILE A 409 -22.88 -9.67 -0.50
C ILE A 409 -21.36 -9.62 -0.72
N PHE A 410 -20.75 -10.76 -1.03
CA PHE A 410 -19.31 -10.90 -1.22
C PHE A 410 -19.01 -11.40 -2.64
N PRO A 411 -19.09 -10.53 -3.67
CA PRO A 411 -18.82 -10.93 -5.04
C PRO A 411 -17.35 -11.32 -5.21
N GLU A 412 -17.06 -12.25 -6.12
CA GLU A 412 -15.68 -12.60 -6.45
C GLU A 412 -14.91 -11.39 -7.00
N LEU A 413 -13.64 -11.27 -6.62
CA LEU A 413 -12.77 -10.23 -7.16
C LEU A 413 -12.37 -10.56 -8.59
N LYS A 414 -12.38 -9.53 -9.43
CA LYS A 414 -12.04 -9.61 -10.84
C LYS A 414 -10.59 -9.22 -11.05
N SER A 415 -9.95 -9.87 -12.01
CA SER A 415 -8.67 -9.42 -12.57
C SER A 415 -8.96 -8.56 -13.78
N TYR A 416 -8.43 -7.34 -13.81
CA TYR A 416 -8.47 -6.52 -15.02
C TYR A 416 -7.57 -7.13 -16.09
N LYS A 417 -8.08 -7.31 -17.30
CA LYS A 417 -7.31 -7.76 -18.45
C LYS A 417 -7.48 -6.75 -19.57
N THR A 418 -6.37 -6.26 -20.11
CA THR A 418 -6.43 -5.47 -21.34
C THR A 418 -6.94 -6.34 -22.50
N LYS A 419 -7.76 -5.73 -23.37
CA LYS A 419 -8.25 -6.37 -24.62
C LYS A 419 -7.37 -6.01 -25.81
N GLU A 420 -6.50 -5.02 -25.66
CA GLU A 420 -5.61 -4.54 -26.70
C GLU A 420 -4.40 -5.47 -26.86
N ALA A 421 -3.89 -5.54 -28.08
CA ALA A 421 -2.69 -6.29 -28.36
C ALA A 421 -1.46 -5.58 -27.77
N GLN A 422 -0.54 -6.36 -27.22
CA GLN A 422 0.78 -5.89 -26.83
C GLN A 422 1.61 -5.54 -28.06
N ALA A 423 2.46 -4.53 -27.91
CA ALA A 423 3.47 -4.15 -28.88
C ALA A 423 4.35 -5.37 -29.22
N ALA A 424 4.46 -5.64 -30.51
CA ALA A 424 5.41 -6.62 -31.03
C ALA A 424 6.83 -6.02 -30.96
N LEU A 425 7.67 -6.61 -30.11
CA LEU A 425 9.05 -6.19 -29.88
C LEU A 425 10.00 -7.28 -30.37
N HIS A 426 11.03 -6.90 -31.12
CA HIS A 426 12.00 -7.83 -31.72
C HIS A 426 13.30 -7.95 -30.91
N VAL A 427 13.24 -7.68 -29.61
CA VAL A 427 14.33 -7.84 -28.64
C VAL A 427 13.92 -8.80 -27.52
N PRO A 428 14.85 -9.45 -26.82
CA PRO A 428 14.54 -10.24 -25.63
C PRO A 428 13.86 -9.35 -24.59
N ASN A 429 12.58 -9.64 -24.30
CA ASN A 429 11.80 -8.84 -23.37
C ASN A 429 10.89 -9.70 -22.49
N VAL A 430 10.65 -9.19 -21.29
CA VAL A 430 9.79 -9.79 -20.27
C VAL A 430 8.81 -8.73 -19.79
N ARG A 431 7.51 -9.05 -19.82
CA ARG A 431 6.48 -8.25 -19.16
C ARG A 431 6.56 -8.49 -17.66
N ALA A 432 6.49 -7.42 -16.88
CA ALA A 432 6.63 -7.50 -15.44
C ALA A 432 5.54 -8.37 -14.82
N GLU A 433 5.88 -9.05 -13.73
CA GLU A 433 4.92 -9.74 -12.87
C GLU A 433 5.25 -9.38 -11.42
N CYS A 434 4.27 -9.41 -10.52
CA CYS A 434 4.51 -9.12 -9.12
C CYS A 434 5.58 -10.08 -8.58
N LEU A 435 6.59 -9.56 -7.89
CA LEU A 435 7.73 -10.30 -7.36
C LEU A 435 8.66 -10.98 -8.36
N LEU A 436 8.45 -10.80 -9.68
CA LEU A 436 9.43 -11.19 -10.69
C LEU A 436 10.78 -10.56 -10.34
N LYS A 437 11.83 -11.36 -10.38
CA LYS A 437 13.15 -10.95 -9.94
C LYS A 437 14.17 -11.23 -11.02
N PHE A 438 15.01 -10.24 -11.30
CA PHE A 438 16.22 -10.42 -12.09
C PHE A 438 17.41 -10.44 -11.15
N GLN A 439 18.14 -11.55 -11.15
CA GLN A 439 19.37 -11.66 -10.39
C GLN A 439 20.49 -11.01 -11.21
N LEU A 440 21.11 -9.95 -10.69
CA LEU A 440 22.27 -9.31 -11.34
C LEU A 440 23.58 -9.99 -10.94
N ARG A 441 23.62 -10.61 -9.74
CA ARG A 441 24.76 -11.37 -9.23
C ARG A 441 24.34 -12.54 -8.32
N PRO A 442 25.11 -13.65 -8.31
CA PRO A 442 26.32 -13.88 -9.10
C PRO A 442 26.09 -14.31 -10.55
N VAL A 443 24.88 -14.80 -10.89
CA VAL A 443 24.53 -15.24 -12.24
C VAL A 443 23.36 -14.40 -12.72
N MET A 444 23.44 -13.91 -13.95
CA MET A 444 22.37 -13.13 -14.57
C MET A 444 21.25 -14.05 -15.03
N GLU A 445 20.13 -14.03 -14.32
CA GLU A 445 18.98 -14.89 -14.63
C GLU A 445 17.64 -14.32 -14.10
N TRP A 446 16.56 -14.73 -14.75
CA TRP A 446 15.19 -14.50 -14.30
C TRP A 446 14.77 -15.53 -13.24
N GLN A 447 14.23 -15.05 -12.13
CA GLN A 447 13.67 -15.85 -11.06
C GLN A 447 12.17 -15.60 -10.92
N ARG A 448 11.40 -16.68 -11.00
CA ARG A 448 9.93 -16.70 -10.99
C ARG A 448 9.34 -17.42 -9.78
N ASP A 449 10.20 -17.93 -8.88
CA ASP A 449 9.85 -18.70 -7.69
C ASP A 449 8.97 -17.92 -6.69
N ALA A 450 9.15 -16.59 -6.67
CA ALA A 450 8.40 -15.70 -5.77
C ALA A 450 7.11 -15.15 -6.37
N ILE A 451 6.82 -15.40 -7.66
CA ILE A 451 5.61 -14.85 -8.30
C ILE A 451 4.38 -15.47 -7.63
N PRO A 452 3.44 -14.64 -7.12
CA PRO A 452 2.28 -15.15 -6.43
C PRO A 452 1.33 -15.88 -7.39
N SER A 453 0.88 -17.08 -7.01
CA SER A 453 -0.28 -17.72 -7.61
C SER A 453 -1.57 -17.26 -6.91
N CYS A 454 -2.64 -17.10 -7.68
CA CYS A 454 -3.96 -16.77 -7.16
C CYS A 454 -4.98 -17.74 -7.74
N ASN A 455 -5.35 -18.76 -6.97
CA ASN A 455 -6.27 -19.81 -7.38
C ASN A 455 -7.44 -19.90 -6.40
N ALA A 456 -8.62 -19.42 -6.83
CA ALA A 456 -9.82 -19.42 -6.00
C ALA A 456 -10.21 -20.84 -5.55
N ALA A 457 -10.03 -21.86 -6.40
CA ALA A 457 -10.36 -23.23 -6.06
C ALA A 457 -9.46 -23.79 -4.93
N GLU A 458 -8.18 -23.39 -4.89
CA GLU A 458 -7.28 -23.74 -3.79
C GLU A 458 -7.69 -23.06 -2.48
N PHE A 459 -8.11 -21.79 -2.54
CA PHE A 459 -8.59 -21.07 -1.35
C PHE A 459 -9.87 -21.69 -0.78
N VAL A 460 -10.80 -22.08 -1.65
CA VAL A 460 -12.03 -22.80 -1.28
C VAL A 460 -11.70 -24.16 -0.68
N LYS A 461 -10.77 -24.90 -1.27
CA LYS A 461 -10.32 -26.19 -0.75
C LYS A 461 -9.70 -26.04 0.65
N GLU A 462 -8.76 -25.11 0.82
CA GLU A 462 -8.12 -24.83 2.11
C GLU A 462 -9.17 -24.46 3.18
N ALA A 463 -10.17 -23.65 2.80
CA ALA A 463 -11.25 -23.29 3.71
C ALA A 463 -12.10 -24.50 4.09
N SER A 464 -12.40 -25.39 3.13
CA SER A 464 -13.19 -26.61 3.33
C SER A 464 -12.52 -27.63 4.26
N GLU A 465 -11.19 -27.56 4.42
CA GLU A 465 -10.43 -28.39 5.36
C GLU A 465 -10.54 -27.89 6.81
N VAL A 466 -11.08 -26.68 7.04
CA VAL A 466 -11.33 -26.16 8.39
C VAL A 466 -12.51 -26.91 9.02
N PRO A 467 -12.36 -27.48 10.24
CA PRO A 467 -13.42 -28.23 10.89
C PRO A 467 -14.73 -27.44 10.98
N ASN A 468 -15.83 -28.09 10.61
CA ASN A 468 -17.20 -27.57 10.58
C ASN A 468 -17.45 -26.39 9.63
N PHE A 469 -16.46 -25.93 8.85
CA PHE A 469 -16.65 -24.75 8.01
C PHE A 469 -17.80 -24.89 7.01
N LEU A 470 -17.86 -26.01 6.29
CA LEU A 470 -18.94 -26.24 5.31
C LEU A 470 -20.32 -26.31 5.96
N GLU A 471 -20.41 -26.89 7.17
CA GLU A 471 -21.68 -26.96 7.91
C GLU A 471 -22.18 -25.56 8.27
N GLU A 472 -21.29 -24.67 8.71
CA GLU A 472 -21.63 -23.28 9.04
C GLU A 472 -21.97 -22.44 7.81
N VAL A 473 -21.21 -22.62 6.71
CA VAL A 473 -21.55 -22.02 5.41
C VAL A 473 -22.96 -22.42 4.98
N ASP A 474 -23.31 -23.70 5.11
CA ASP A 474 -24.64 -24.20 4.76
C ASP A 474 -25.74 -23.65 5.67
N LYS A 475 -25.46 -23.44 6.97
CA LYS A 475 -26.39 -22.74 7.87
C LYS A 475 -26.62 -21.31 7.43
N CYS A 476 -25.55 -20.55 7.16
CA CYS A 476 -25.64 -19.17 6.68
C CYS A 476 -26.44 -19.08 5.36
N ARG A 477 -26.18 -19.97 4.40
CA ARG A 477 -26.91 -20.00 3.12
C ARG A 477 -28.41 -20.24 3.30
N LYS A 478 -28.80 -21.12 4.22
CA LYS A 478 -30.23 -21.40 4.50
C LYS A 478 -30.95 -20.18 5.08
N ILE A 479 -30.24 -19.34 5.82
CA ILE A 479 -30.77 -18.09 6.36
C ILE A 479 -30.97 -17.04 5.25
N CYS A 480 -30.28 -17.20 4.11
CA CYS A 480 -30.18 -16.23 3.02
C CYS A 480 -31.07 -16.45 1.79
N SER A 481 -32.20 -17.15 1.93
CA SER A 481 -33.14 -17.38 0.82
C SER A 481 -33.47 -16.09 0.06
N THR A 482 -33.13 -16.05 -1.24
CA THR A 482 -33.19 -14.88 -2.11
C THR A 482 -34.53 -14.75 -2.84
N ASP A 483 -35.15 -13.57 -2.78
CA ASP A 483 -36.04 -13.09 -3.84
C ASP A 483 -35.20 -12.50 -4.99
N ALA A 484 -35.73 -12.55 -6.21
CA ALA A 484 -35.04 -12.07 -7.41
C ALA A 484 -34.57 -10.60 -7.28
N ALA A 485 -33.35 -10.33 -7.76
CA ALA A 485 -32.65 -9.06 -7.61
C ALA A 485 -33.23 -7.96 -8.50
N GLU A 486 -34.11 -7.12 -7.95
CA GLU A 486 -34.28 -5.74 -8.43
C GLU A 486 -33.09 -4.88 -7.97
N GLU A 487 -32.66 -3.90 -8.76
CA GLU A 487 -31.64 -2.92 -8.37
C GLU A 487 -32.15 -2.07 -7.19
N LYS A 488 -31.72 -2.42 -5.97
CA LYS A 488 -32.13 -1.76 -4.72
C LYS A 488 -31.12 -0.71 -4.30
N TYR A 489 -31.61 0.51 -4.07
CA TYR A 489 -30.83 1.66 -3.60
C TYR A 489 -31.23 2.08 -2.18
N PRO A 490 -30.26 2.47 -1.32
CA PRO A 490 -28.84 2.56 -1.62
C PRO A 490 -28.17 1.18 -1.68
N GLU A 491 -27.18 1.05 -2.56
CA GLU A 491 -26.19 -0.04 -2.50
C GLU A 491 -24.89 0.56 -1.94
N VAL A 492 -24.35 -0.05 -0.89
CA VAL A 492 -23.11 0.37 -0.23
C VAL A 492 -22.04 -0.67 -0.50
N VAL A 493 -20.92 -0.24 -1.08
CA VAL A 493 -19.74 -1.06 -1.35
C VAL A 493 -18.58 -0.57 -0.48
N PHE A 494 -18.13 -1.40 0.44
CA PHE A 494 -17.00 -1.11 1.32
C PHE A 494 -15.70 -1.44 0.59
N LEU A 495 -15.01 -0.44 0.04
CA LEU A 495 -13.77 -0.64 -0.71
C LEU A 495 -12.56 -0.82 0.22
N GLY A 496 -12.60 -0.21 1.39
CA GLY A 496 -11.58 -0.37 2.42
C GLY A 496 -12.14 -0.11 3.81
N THR A 497 -11.75 -0.96 4.74
CA THR A 497 -12.39 -1.11 6.06
C THR A 497 -11.42 -1.05 7.23
N GLY A 498 -10.15 -0.78 6.98
CA GLY A 498 -9.08 -0.75 7.97
C GLY A 498 -8.63 0.66 8.32
N SER A 499 -8.05 0.80 9.51
CA SER A 499 -7.52 2.05 10.05
C SER A 499 -6.02 2.23 9.81
N ALA A 500 -5.58 3.48 9.65
CA ALA A 500 -4.21 4.02 9.68
C ALA A 500 -3.24 3.59 8.57
N LEU A 501 -2.97 2.29 8.42
CA LEU A 501 -1.98 1.77 7.48
C LEU A 501 -2.60 0.67 6.63
N PRO A 502 -2.50 0.69 5.29
CA PRO A 502 -3.07 -0.40 4.50
C PRO A 502 -2.31 -1.69 4.80
N MET A 503 -3.02 -2.76 5.16
CA MET A 503 -2.43 -4.07 5.40
C MET A 503 -2.95 -5.11 4.39
N LYS A 504 -2.36 -6.28 4.54
CA LYS A 504 -2.67 -7.55 3.89
C LYS A 504 -4.16 -7.83 3.67
N ILE A 505 -4.98 -7.59 4.69
CA ILE A 505 -6.38 -8.06 4.75
C ILE A 505 -7.38 -6.93 4.53
N ARG A 506 -7.11 -5.73 5.05
CA ARG A 506 -7.97 -4.56 4.94
C ARG A 506 -7.19 -3.40 4.33
N ASN A 507 -7.77 -2.76 3.33
CA ASN A 507 -7.31 -1.48 2.84
C ASN A 507 -7.77 -0.35 3.76
N VAL A 508 -7.17 0.83 3.61
CA VAL A 508 -7.61 2.05 4.31
C VAL A 508 -8.98 2.54 3.83
N SER A 509 -9.60 3.44 4.60
CA SER A 509 -11.00 3.85 4.46
C SER A 509 -11.39 4.28 3.04
N GLY A 510 -12.47 3.67 2.53
CA GLY A 510 -13.14 4.11 1.31
C GLY A 510 -14.46 3.36 1.15
N THR A 511 -15.58 4.07 1.08
CA THR A 511 -16.92 3.46 0.99
C THR A 511 -17.73 4.12 -0.13
N LEU A 512 -18.09 3.35 -1.15
CA LEU A 512 -18.89 3.82 -2.27
C LEU A 512 -20.38 3.57 -1.98
N VAL A 513 -21.20 4.62 -2.04
CA VAL A 513 -22.64 4.55 -1.88
C VAL A 513 -23.29 4.87 -3.22
N ASN A 514 -23.79 3.85 -3.91
CA ASN A 514 -24.61 4.02 -5.08
C ASN A 514 -26.01 4.47 -4.62
N ILE A 515 -26.39 5.69 -5.00
CA ILE A 515 -27.66 6.30 -4.59
C ILE A 515 -28.74 6.22 -5.68
N SER A 516 -28.32 5.96 -6.92
CA SER A 516 -29.17 5.71 -8.07
C SER A 516 -28.39 4.95 -9.15
N PRO A 517 -29.01 4.52 -10.27
CA PRO A 517 -28.31 3.87 -11.37
C PRO A 517 -27.18 4.70 -11.99
N SER A 518 -27.25 6.03 -11.85
CA SER A 518 -26.35 6.99 -12.51
C SER A 518 -25.51 7.83 -11.55
N GLN A 519 -25.72 7.74 -10.24
CA GLN A 519 -25.03 8.59 -9.25
C GLN A 519 -24.55 7.80 -8.03
N SER A 520 -23.35 8.15 -7.59
CA SER A 520 -22.70 7.57 -6.41
C SER A 520 -22.00 8.65 -5.58
N VAL A 521 -21.99 8.44 -4.27
CA VAL A 521 -21.23 9.23 -3.28
C VAL A 521 -20.12 8.38 -2.72
N LEU A 522 -18.89 8.88 -2.70
CA LEU A 522 -17.76 8.22 -2.07
C LEU A 522 -17.51 8.85 -0.69
N LEU A 523 -17.53 8.04 0.36
CA LEU A 523 -17.26 8.43 1.74
C LEU A 523 -15.83 8.00 2.11
N ASP A 524 -14.96 8.98 2.30
CA ASP A 524 -13.50 8.87 2.33
C ASP A 524 -12.90 8.19 1.09
N CYS A 525 -11.63 8.47 0.83
CA CYS A 525 -10.90 7.96 -0.33
C CYS A 525 -9.42 7.79 0.00
N GLY A 526 -9.10 6.86 0.92
CA GLY A 526 -7.74 6.49 1.27
C GLY A 526 -6.96 5.84 0.12
N GLU A 527 -5.65 5.74 0.29
CA GLU A 527 -4.72 5.09 -0.66
C GLU A 527 -5.25 3.73 -1.19
N GLY A 528 -5.19 3.52 -2.50
CA GLY A 528 -5.57 2.27 -3.14
C GLY A 528 -7.08 2.10 -3.39
N THR A 529 -7.91 3.11 -3.09
CA THR A 529 -9.37 3.07 -3.36
C THR A 529 -9.68 2.79 -4.83
N PHE A 530 -8.96 3.41 -5.77
CA PHE A 530 -9.10 3.10 -7.20
C PHE A 530 -8.71 1.66 -7.53
N GLY A 531 -7.63 1.13 -6.95
CA GLY A 531 -7.26 -0.28 -7.12
C GLY A 531 -8.34 -1.23 -6.60
N GLN A 532 -9.01 -0.89 -5.50
CA GLN A 532 -10.15 -1.66 -5.00
C GLN A 532 -11.35 -1.60 -5.94
N LEU A 533 -11.63 -0.46 -6.56
CA LEU A 533 -12.66 -0.34 -7.61
C LEU A 533 -12.34 -1.23 -8.82
N CYS A 534 -11.08 -1.27 -9.27
CA CYS A 534 -10.63 -2.16 -10.35
C CYS A 534 -10.91 -3.62 -10.02
N ARG A 535 -10.57 -4.08 -8.80
CA ARG A 535 -10.78 -5.47 -8.37
C ARG A 535 -12.25 -5.81 -8.16
N HIS A 536 -13.06 -4.87 -7.70
CA HIS A 536 -14.49 -5.09 -7.47
C HIS A 536 -15.28 -5.12 -8.78
N TYR A 537 -15.08 -4.12 -9.65
CA TYR A 537 -15.89 -3.94 -10.85
C TYR A 537 -15.29 -4.59 -12.11
N GLY A 538 -13.98 -4.81 -12.16
CA GLY A 538 -13.27 -5.34 -13.34
C GLY A 538 -13.48 -4.43 -14.55
N ASP A 539 -13.86 -5.01 -15.69
CA ASP A 539 -14.19 -4.27 -16.93
C ASP A 539 -15.23 -3.15 -16.74
N ALA A 540 -16.10 -3.24 -15.73
CA ALA A 540 -17.13 -2.24 -15.45
C ALA A 540 -16.62 -1.03 -14.63
N VAL A 541 -15.33 -0.98 -14.28
CA VAL A 541 -14.78 0.07 -13.41
C VAL A 541 -14.94 1.47 -14.00
N ASP A 542 -14.84 1.65 -15.32
CA ASP A 542 -15.03 2.96 -15.95
C ASP A 542 -16.47 3.46 -15.81
N HIS A 543 -17.45 2.54 -15.91
CA HIS A 543 -18.84 2.86 -15.62
C HIS A 543 -19.02 3.26 -14.15
N ALA A 544 -18.44 2.52 -13.21
CA ALA A 544 -18.51 2.85 -11.79
C ALA A 544 -17.91 4.23 -11.48
N LEU A 545 -16.71 4.53 -12.00
CA LEU A 545 -16.05 5.83 -11.87
C LEU A 545 -16.92 6.97 -12.44
N SER A 546 -17.55 6.74 -13.59
CA SER A 546 -18.40 7.76 -14.23
C SER A 546 -19.65 8.14 -13.42
N LYS A 547 -20.08 7.29 -12.48
CA LYS A 547 -21.22 7.54 -11.59
C LYS A 547 -20.83 8.36 -10.35
N ILE A 548 -19.55 8.36 -9.97
CA ILE A 548 -19.09 9.11 -8.79
C ILE A 548 -19.28 10.60 -9.06
N SER A 549 -20.25 11.20 -8.39
CA SER A 549 -20.58 12.62 -8.51
C SER A 549 -20.08 13.44 -7.33
N THR A 550 -19.88 12.79 -6.18
CA THR A 550 -19.54 13.46 -4.93
C THR A 550 -18.55 12.64 -4.14
N VAL A 551 -17.55 13.30 -3.55
CA VAL A 551 -16.63 12.72 -2.58
C VAL A 551 -16.73 13.51 -1.28
N PHE A 552 -17.02 12.81 -0.19
CA PHE A 552 -16.97 13.36 1.17
C PHE A 552 -15.67 12.89 1.84
N ILE A 553 -14.87 13.82 2.35
CA ILE A 553 -13.68 13.52 3.16
C ILE A 553 -13.99 13.95 4.59
N SER A 554 -13.92 13.02 5.54
CA SER A 554 -14.25 13.26 6.94
C SER A 554 -13.25 14.18 7.64
N HIS A 555 -11.96 13.97 7.40
CA HIS A 555 -10.86 14.71 8.02
C HIS A 555 -9.54 14.54 7.24
N MET A 556 -8.44 15.14 7.75
CA MET A 556 -7.17 15.24 7.02
C MET A 556 -6.16 14.12 7.26
N HIS A 557 -6.47 13.03 7.98
CA HIS A 557 -5.51 11.92 8.09
C HIS A 557 -5.35 11.19 6.76
N ALA A 558 -4.13 10.73 6.47
CA ALA A 558 -3.73 10.22 5.15
C ALA A 558 -4.60 9.05 4.67
N ASP A 559 -4.99 8.17 5.59
CA ASP A 559 -5.81 6.98 5.34
C ASP A 559 -7.25 7.27 4.88
N HIS A 560 -7.66 8.54 4.83
CA HIS A 560 -9.00 8.94 4.40
C HIS A 560 -9.04 9.75 3.10
N HIS A 561 -7.91 10.20 2.55
CA HIS A 561 -7.96 11.11 1.38
C HIS A 561 -6.86 10.95 0.33
N THR A 562 -5.75 10.26 0.62
CA THR A 562 -4.62 10.23 -0.33
C THR A 562 -4.99 9.58 -1.67
N GLY A 563 -5.90 8.60 -1.68
CA GLY A 563 -6.40 7.97 -2.90
C GLY A 563 -7.25 8.87 -3.80
N LEU A 564 -7.64 10.06 -3.34
CA LEU A 564 -8.47 11.01 -4.09
C LEU A 564 -7.80 11.41 -5.40
N LEU A 565 -6.48 11.64 -5.42
CA LEU A 565 -5.78 12.12 -6.60
C LEU A 565 -5.85 11.10 -7.75
N MET A 566 -5.53 9.83 -7.46
CA MET A 566 -5.65 8.76 -8.45
C MET A 566 -7.10 8.57 -8.92
N LEU A 567 -8.07 8.62 -8.01
CA LEU A 567 -9.49 8.52 -8.35
C LEU A 567 -9.90 9.58 -9.38
N LEU A 568 -9.47 10.83 -9.20
CA LEU A 568 -9.83 11.95 -10.08
C LEU A 568 -9.24 11.78 -11.49
N TYR A 569 -7.95 11.46 -11.60
CA TYR A 569 -7.30 11.19 -12.90
C TYR A 569 -7.96 10.02 -13.63
N GLN A 570 -8.24 8.93 -12.91
CA GLN A 570 -8.80 7.74 -13.51
C GLN A 570 -10.27 7.92 -13.88
N ARG A 571 -11.00 8.80 -13.18
CA ARG A 571 -12.36 9.20 -13.54
C ARG A 571 -12.38 10.08 -14.79
N GLU A 572 -11.47 11.03 -14.93
CA GLU A 572 -11.33 11.80 -16.19
C GLU A 572 -11.08 10.85 -17.37
N ARG A 573 -10.09 9.95 -17.24
CA ARG A 573 -9.81 8.90 -18.22
C ARG A 573 -11.06 8.10 -18.57
N ALA A 574 -11.80 7.64 -17.56
CA ALA A 574 -13.03 6.86 -17.72
C ALA A 574 -14.13 7.61 -18.47
N LEU A 575 -14.34 8.91 -18.16
CA LEU A 575 -15.32 9.74 -18.87
C LEU A 575 -14.97 9.86 -20.35
N THR A 576 -13.69 10.12 -20.66
CA THR A 576 -13.18 10.19 -22.04
C THR A 576 -13.37 8.86 -22.78
N THR A 577 -12.97 7.73 -22.17
CA THR A 577 -13.15 6.39 -22.75
C THR A 577 -14.63 6.07 -23.02
N LEU A 578 -15.54 6.52 -22.16
CA LEU A 578 -16.98 6.31 -22.30
C LEU A 578 -17.67 7.35 -23.20
N GLY A 579 -16.93 8.31 -23.79
CA GLY A 579 -17.49 9.38 -24.62
C GLY A 579 -18.41 10.34 -23.85
N LYS A 580 -18.24 10.45 -22.53
CA LYS A 580 -19.01 11.35 -21.67
C LYS A 580 -18.30 12.69 -21.52
N ALA A 581 -19.08 13.77 -21.42
CA ALA A 581 -18.53 15.08 -21.12
C ALA A 581 -17.81 15.08 -19.76
N PHE A 582 -16.66 15.74 -19.71
CA PHE A 582 -15.95 15.97 -18.45
C PHE A 582 -16.86 16.74 -17.48
N SER A 583 -16.86 16.29 -16.23
CA SER A 583 -17.59 16.96 -15.13
C SER A 583 -16.74 16.87 -13.88
N PRO A 584 -16.43 17.98 -13.19
CA PRO A 584 -15.74 17.94 -11.91
C PRO A 584 -16.57 17.21 -10.84
N VAL A 585 -15.93 16.52 -9.91
CA VAL A 585 -16.64 15.94 -8.76
C VAL A 585 -16.97 17.03 -7.75
N PHE A 586 -18.08 16.89 -7.05
CA PHE A 586 -18.34 17.72 -5.88
C PHE A 586 -17.54 17.21 -4.69
N LEU A 587 -16.59 18.02 -4.22
CA LEU A 587 -15.76 17.69 -3.07
C LEU A 587 -16.34 18.37 -1.82
N VAL A 588 -16.67 17.57 -0.81
CA VAL A 588 -17.11 18.03 0.52
C VAL A 588 -16.06 17.58 1.52
N ALA A 589 -15.26 18.51 2.03
CA ALA A 589 -14.07 18.18 2.81
C ALA A 589 -13.71 19.32 3.79
N PRO A 590 -12.89 19.07 4.83
CA PRO A 590 -12.27 20.14 5.61
C PRO A 590 -11.53 21.11 4.70
N VAL A 591 -11.66 22.42 4.96
CA VAL A 591 -11.05 23.47 4.13
C VAL A 591 -9.53 23.29 3.96
N GLN A 592 -8.85 22.68 4.92
CA GLN A 592 -7.41 22.42 4.86
C GLN A 592 -7.00 21.49 3.70
N ILE A 593 -7.91 20.70 3.15
CA ILE A 593 -7.61 19.87 1.96
C ILE A 593 -7.15 20.75 0.80
N MET A 594 -7.67 21.98 0.70
CA MET A 594 -7.28 22.90 -0.37
C MET A 594 -5.83 23.34 -0.25
N THR A 595 -5.23 23.40 0.95
CA THR A 595 -3.80 23.67 1.09
C THR A 595 -2.99 22.55 0.43
N TRP A 596 -3.35 21.29 0.72
CA TRP A 596 -2.72 20.13 0.11
C TRP A 596 -2.92 20.11 -1.41
N LEU A 597 -4.16 20.27 -1.89
CA LEU A 597 -4.47 20.21 -3.33
C LEU A 597 -3.83 21.34 -4.12
N ASN A 598 -3.76 22.56 -3.57
CA ASN A 598 -3.04 23.67 -4.22
C ASN A 598 -1.52 23.40 -4.28
N GLN A 599 -0.93 22.90 -3.20
CA GLN A 599 0.50 22.56 -3.21
C GLN A 599 0.80 21.44 -4.21
N TYR A 600 -0.03 20.40 -4.24
CA TYR A 600 0.10 19.34 -5.23
C TYR A 600 -0.07 19.88 -6.66
N HIS A 601 -1.09 20.72 -6.89
CA HIS A 601 -1.35 21.37 -8.17
C HIS A 601 -0.16 22.19 -8.67
N ASP A 602 0.39 23.05 -7.80
CA ASP A 602 1.43 24.00 -8.16
C ASP A 602 2.78 23.31 -8.44
N TYR A 603 3.05 22.19 -7.74
CA TYR A 603 4.37 21.57 -7.74
C TYR A 603 4.46 20.22 -8.47
N CYS A 604 3.36 19.49 -8.64
CA CYS A 604 3.37 18.11 -9.18
C CYS A 604 2.56 18.03 -10.48
N GLU A 605 1.23 17.90 -10.38
CA GLU A 605 0.33 17.70 -11.51
C GLU A 605 -0.97 18.49 -11.36
N GLU A 606 -1.60 18.86 -12.47
CA GLU A 606 -2.87 19.56 -12.43
C GLU A 606 -3.96 18.70 -11.78
N ILE A 607 -4.82 19.31 -10.96
CA ILE A 607 -5.85 18.57 -10.24
C ILE A 607 -7.07 19.42 -9.92
N LEU A 608 -6.90 20.73 -9.68
CA LEU A 608 -7.98 21.60 -9.23
C LEU A 608 -9.18 21.65 -10.20
N ASN A 609 -8.94 21.47 -11.50
CA ASN A 609 -10.01 21.40 -12.52
C ASN A 609 -10.93 20.17 -12.36
N HIS A 610 -10.52 19.16 -11.60
CA HIS A 610 -11.29 17.94 -11.34
C HIS A 610 -12.32 18.09 -10.23
N ILE A 611 -12.29 19.18 -9.47
CA ILE A 611 -13.11 19.36 -8.29
C ILE A 611 -13.94 20.65 -8.32
N ASN A 612 -15.16 20.56 -7.82
CA ASN A 612 -15.98 21.68 -7.41
C ASN A 612 -16.16 21.58 -5.89
N LEU A 613 -15.45 22.41 -5.13
CA LEU A 613 -15.61 22.44 -3.68
C LEU A 613 -16.98 23.03 -3.33
N ILE A 614 -17.82 22.26 -2.64
CA ILE A 614 -19.12 22.75 -2.17
C ILE A 614 -19.11 22.87 -0.64
N ASN A 615 -19.66 23.98 -0.15
CA ASN A 615 -20.06 24.12 1.25
C ASN A 615 -21.23 23.19 1.61
N PHE A 616 -21.34 22.84 2.89
CA PHE A 616 -22.19 21.76 3.47
C PHE A 616 -23.73 21.90 3.33
N TYR A 617 -24.28 22.57 2.32
CA TYR A 617 -25.72 22.85 2.25
C TYR A 617 -26.60 21.62 1.98
N SER A 618 -26.08 20.56 1.34
CA SER A 618 -26.80 19.30 1.08
C SER A 618 -26.41 18.13 2.00
N PHE A 619 -25.30 18.26 2.73
CA PHE A 619 -24.82 17.28 3.72
C PHE A 619 -24.97 17.88 5.12
N GLN A 620 -25.80 17.29 5.98
CA GLN A 620 -25.81 17.68 7.38
C GLN A 620 -24.53 17.15 8.02
N THR A 621 -23.62 18.05 8.39
CA THR A 621 -22.38 17.68 9.08
C THR A 621 -22.39 18.14 10.52
N CYS A 622 -21.62 17.45 11.35
CA CYS A 622 -21.31 17.90 12.70
C CYS A 622 -19.82 17.67 12.99
N MET A 623 -19.25 18.56 13.79
CA MET A 623 -17.89 18.34 14.31
C MET A 623 -17.88 17.14 15.25
N VAL A 624 -16.87 16.31 15.10
CA VAL A 624 -16.69 15.10 15.90
C VAL A 624 -15.40 15.14 16.72
N ARG A 625 -15.27 14.20 17.66
CA ARG A 625 -14.22 14.20 18.68
C ARG A 625 -13.04 13.34 18.22
N HIS A 626 -12.22 13.90 17.33
CA HIS A 626 -11.02 13.23 16.81
C HIS A 626 -9.84 14.21 16.64
N CYS A 627 -9.53 14.63 15.42
CA CYS A 627 -8.57 15.70 15.15
C CYS A 627 -9.27 17.05 14.98
N LYS A 628 -8.50 18.12 14.80
CA LYS A 628 -9.07 19.44 14.47
C LYS A 628 -9.76 19.36 13.10
N ASN A 629 -10.96 19.91 13.01
CA ASN A 629 -11.79 19.90 11.80
C ASN A 629 -12.06 18.48 11.27
N ALA A 630 -12.40 17.56 12.18
CA ALA A 630 -12.99 16.27 11.83
C ALA A 630 -14.52 16.37 11.82
N PHE A 631 -15.14 15.73 10.84
CA PHE A 631 -16.59 15.80 10.62
C PHE A 631 -17.20 14.41 10.41
N ALA A 632 -18.38 14.22 11.01
CA ALA A 632 -19.33 13.23 10.55
C ALA A 632 -20.33 13.87 9.59
N CYS A 633 -21.00 13.07 8.77
CA CYS A 633 -22.05 13.53 7.88
C CYS A 633 -23.30 12.66 7.95
N SER A 634 -24.42 13.27 7.57
CA SER A 634 -25.67 12.59 7.29
C SER A 634 -26.38 13.25 6.12
N PHE A 635 -27.02 12.44 5.29
CA PHE A 635 -27.84 12.90 4.19
C PHE A 635 -29.07 12.03 4.01
N THR A 636 -30.16 12.65 3.58
CA THR A 636 -31.44 12.00 3.31
C THR A 636 -31.69 12.00 1.82
N HIS A 637 -31.94 10.83 1.25
CA HIS A 637 -32.28 10.70 -0.15
C HIS A 637 -33.75 11.09 -0.40
N ARG A 638 -34.08 11.46 -1.64
CA ARG A 638 -35.44 11.88 -2.01
C ARG A 638 -36.50 10.79 -1.83
N SER A 639 -36.09 9.52 -1.81
CA SER A 639 -36.98 8.39 -1.50
C SER A 639 -37.17 8.13 0.00
N GLY A 640 -36.58 8.95 0.87
CA GLY A 640 -36.86 8.95 2.32
C GLY A 640 -35.81 8.25 3.18
N TRP A 641 -34.96 7.38 2.63
CA TRP A 641 -33.89 6.74 3.41
C TRP A 641 -32.81 7.75 3.81
N LYS A 642 -32.18 7.50 4.97
CA LYS A 642 -31.16 8.37 5.55
C LYS A 642 -29.90 7.57 5.87
N LEU A 643 -28.75 8.08 5.45
CA LEU A 643 -27.44 7.52 5.79
C LEU A 643 -26.70 8.46 6.75
N ALA A 644 -26.05 7.90 7.76
CA ALA A 644 -25.14 8.60 8.67
C ALA A 644 -23.76 7.94 8.61
N PHE A 645 -22.70 8.74 8.50
CA PHE A 645 -21.31 8.28 8.44
C PHE A 645 -20.46 9.04 9.45
N SER A 646 -19.78 8.32 10.34
CA SER A 646 -19.09 8.91 11.48
C SER A 646 -17.79 9.64 11.13
N GLY A 647 -17.08 9.19 10.09
CA GLY A 647 -15.63 9.38 10.03
C GLY A 647 -14.95 8.79 11.28
N ASP A 648 -13.79 9.32 11.67
CA ASP A 648 -13.14 8.95 12.92
C ASP A 648 -13.62 9.82 14.07
N THR A 649 -13.98 9.18 15.19
CA THR A 649 -14.50 9.87 16.37
C THR A 649 -14.54 9.00 17.63
N MET A 650 -14.29 9.62 18.79
CA MET A 650 -14.87 9.17 20.06
C MET A 650 -16.41 9.27 20.04
N PRO A 651 -17.14 8.60 20.93
CA PRO A 651 -18.59 8.82 21.07
C PRO A 651 -18.96 10.30 21.15
N CYS A 652 -19.88 10.71 20.27
CA CYS A 652 -20.24 12.10 20.05
C CYS A 652 -21.77 12.28 19.99
N ASP A 653 -22.32 13.05 20.94
CA ASP A 653 -23.76 13.30 20.99
C ASP A 653 -24.24 14.18 19.83
N ALA A 654 -23.41 15.10 19.34
CA ALA A 654 -23.78 15.91 18.16
C ALA A 654 -24.08 15.01 16.95
N PHE A 655 -23.30 13.92 16.78
CA PHE A 655 -23.53 12.97 15.70
C PHE A 655 -24.82 12.17 15.89
N VAL A 656 -25.17 11.79 17.13
CA VAL A 656 -26.48 11.18 17.45
C VAL A 656 -27.63 12.06 16.96
N HIS A 657 -27.57 13.38 17.20
CA HIS A 657 -28.62 14.31 16.77
C HIS A 657 -28.64 14.48 15.25
N THR A 658 -27.47 14.67 14.61
CA THR A 658 -27.37 14.80 13.15
C THR A 658 -27.88 13.56 12.42
N GLY A 659 -27.49 12.38 12.90
CA GLY A 659 -27.88 11.09 12.31
C GLY A 659 -29.24 10.57 12.76
N ASN A 660 -29.97 11.27 13.63
CA ASN A 660 -31.21 10.75 14.25
C ASN A 660 -32.17 10.11 13.24
N ASN A 661 -32.68 8.92 13.56
CA ASN A 661 -33.50 8.06 12.71
C ASN A 661 -32.84 7.69 11.37
N ALA A 662 -31.53 7.44 11.35
CA ALA A 662 -30.85 6.95 10.17
C ALA A 662 -31.35 5.54 9.80
N THR A 663 -31.62 5.32 8.51
CA THR A 663 -31.84 3.97 7.97
C THR A 663 -30.56 3.15 8.07
N LEU A 664 -29.42 3.77 7.80
CA LEU A 664 -28.12 3.13 7.92
C LEU A 664 -27.12 4.07 8.58
N LEU A 665 -26.55 3.62 9.69
CA LEU A 665 -25.36 4.20 10.29
C LEU A 665 -24.14 3.38 9.88
N ILE A 666 -23.12 4.04 9.33
CA ILE A 666 -21.77 3.49 9.19
C ILE A 666 -20.89 4.18 10.22
N HIS A 667 -20.43 3.43 11.23
CA HIS A 667 -19.66 3.96 12.35
C HIS A 667 -18.29 3.30 12.48
N GLU A 668 -17.26 4.09 12.79
CA GLU A 668 -15.95 3.57 13.13
C GLU A 668 -15.98 2.72 14.41
N ALA A 669 -15.24 1.62 14.42
CA ALA A 669 -15.09 0.72 15.56
C ALA A 669 -13.62 0.29 15.65
N THR A 670 -12.74 1.29 15.76
CA THR A 670 -11.30 1.07 15.59
C THR A 670 -10.72 0.14 16.66
N LEU A 671 -11.18 0.26 17.92
CA LEU A 671 -10.64 -0.49 19.06
C LEU A 671 -11.61 -1.60 19.52
N GLU A 672 -11.06 -2.69 20.02
CA GLU A 672 -11.83 -3.74 20.71
C GLU A 672 -12.30 -3.23 22.09
N ASP A 673 -13.38 -3.81 22.62
CA ASP A 673 -13.81 -3.54 23.99
C ASP A 673 -12.74 -4.01 24.99
N GLY A 674 -12.58 -3.28 26.10
CA GLY A 674 -11.46 -3.45 27.05
C GLY A 674 -10.22 -2.61 26.72
N LEU A 675 -10.22 -1.89 25.58
CA LEU A 675 -9.17 -0.93 25.19
C LEU A 675 -9.68 0.52 25.26
N GLU A 676 -10.59 0.84 26.18
CA GLU A 676 -11.23 2.16 26.27
C GLU A 676 -10.22 3.28 26.53
N GLU A 677 -9.19 3.03 27.34
CA GLU A 677 -8.13 4.00 27.60
C GLU A 677 -7.34 4.34 26.33
N GLU A 678 -7.00 3.33 25.53
CA GLU A 678 -6.30 3.51 24.25
C GLU A 678 -7.22 4.17 23.22
N ALA A 679 -8.52 3.85 23.22
CA ALA A 679 -9.52 4.50 22.39
C ALA A 679 -9.61 6.00 22.71
N VAL A 680 -9.63 6.39 23.98
CA VAL A 680 -9.59 7.79 24.44
C VAL A 680 -8.28 8.48 24.01
N GLU A 681 -7.14 7.84 24.20
CA GLU A 681 -5.83 8.39 23.84
C GLU A 681 -5.73 8.67 22.33
N LYS A 682 -6.14 7.70 21.52
CA LYS A 682 -6.11 7.80 20.04
C LYS A 682 -7.33 8.49 19.45
N ARG A 683 -8.32 8.81 20.28
CA ARG A 683 -9.58 9.48 19.92
C ARG A 683 -10.42 8.72 18.90
N HIS A 684 -10.65 7.44 19.17
CA HIS A 684 -11.48 6.53 18.39
C HIS A 684 -12.54 5.85 19.26
N SER A 685 -13.46 5.12 18.65
CA SER A 685 -14.48 4.37 19.37
C SER A 685 -14.08 2.91 19.57
N THR A 686 -14.47 2.34 20.72
CA THR A 686 -14.57 0.89 20.87
C THR A 686 -15.82 0.34 20.17
N THR A 687 -15.91 -0.98 20.03
CA THR A 687 -17.04 -1.66 19.38
C THR A 687 -18.37 -1.35 20.09
N SER A 688 -18.44 -1.55 21.40
CA SER A 688 -19.65 -1.27 22.19
C SER A 688 -20.02 0.22 22.21
N GLN A 689 -19.02 1.11 22.18
CA GLN A 689 -19.25 2.55 22.09
C GLN A 689 -19.90 2.96 20.76
N ALA A 690 -19.41 2.43 19.64
CA ALA A 690 -19.97 2.69 18.31
C ALA A 690 -21.43 2.21 18.21
N ILE A 691 -21.72 1.03 18.77
CA ILE A 691 -23.06 0.46 18.78
C ILE A 691 -23.98 1.27 19.68
N GLY A 692 -23.49 1.70 20.86
CA GLY A 692 -24.22 2.60 21.75
C GLY A 692 -24.59 3.93 21.08
N ILE A 693 -23.74 4.47 20.19
CA ILE A 693 -24.08 5.64 19.37
C ILE A 693 -25.24 5.31 18.43
N GLY A 694 -25.18 4.19 17.71
CA GLY A 694 -26.25 3.79 16.79
C GLY A 694 -27.59 3.53 17.48
N MET A 695 -27.59 2.91 18.65
CA MET A 695 -28.80 2.69 19.43
C MET A 695 -29.44 4.00 19.89
N ARG A 696 -28.62 4.96 20.37
CA ARG A 696 -29.12 6.30 20.76
C ARG A 696 -29.56 7.15 19.56
N MET A 697 -28.96 6.93 18.39
CA MET A 697 -29.36 7.55 17.12
C MET A 697 -30.70 7.02 16.61
N ASN A 698 -31.24 5.95 17.23
CA ASN A 698 -32.35 5.18 16.71
C ASN A 698 -32.09 4.74 15.25
N ALA A 699 -30.86 4.29 14.99
CA ALA A 699 -30.49 3.77 13.68
C ALA A 699 -31.19 2.42 13.42
N GLU A 700 -31.74 2.25 12.23
CA GLU A 700 -32.39 0.99 11.83
C GLU A 700 -31.34 -0.11 11.63
N PHE A 701 -30.23 0.21 10.97
CA PHE A 701 -29.06 -0.66 10.84
C PHE A 701 -27.76 0.07 11.19
N ILE A 702 -26.83 -0.64 11.81
CA ILE A 702 -25.53 -0.14 12.24
C ILE A 702 -24.44 -1.00 11.59
N MET A 703 -23.67 -0.45 10.67
CA MET A 703 -22.50 -1.09 10.07
C MET A 703 -21.23 -0.57 10.75
N LEU A 704 -20.49 -1.47 11.39
CA LEU A 704 -19.18 -1.18 11.96
C LEU A 704 -18.12 -1.20 10.87
N ASN A 705 -17.22 -0.21 10.91
CA ASN A 705 -16.17 -0.02 9.92
C ASN A 705 -14.86 0.47 10.57
N HIS A 706 -13.82 0.66 9.76
CA HIS A 706 -12.56 1.29 10.17
C HIS A 706 -11.85 0.57 11.33
N PHE A 707 -11.63 -0.73 11.18
CA PHE A 707 -11.06 -1.58 12.23
C PHE A 707 -9.54 -1.41 12.36
N SER A 708 -9.02 -1.43 13.59
CA SER A 708 -7.57 -1.47 13.80
C SER A 708 -6.98 -2.75 13.23
N GLN A 709 -5.96 -2.58 12.40
CA GLN A 709 -5.34 -3.70 11.70
C GLN A 709 -4.31 -4.44 12.57
N ARG A 710 -4.08 -3.99 13.82
CA ARG A 710 -3.31 -4.72 14.83
C ARG A 710 -4.01 -6.00 15.27
N TYR A 711 -5.34 -6.00 15.19
CA TYR A 711 -6.19 -7.10 15.58
C TYR A 711 -6.73 -7.74 14.30
N ALA A 712 -6.06 -8.79 13.82
CA ALA A 712 -6.50 -9.54 12.62
C ALA A 712 -7.77 -10.38 12.87
N LYS A 713 -8.48 -10.12 13.96
CA LYS A 713 -9.66 -10.86 14.39
C LYS A 713 -10.89 -10.02 14.13
N ILE A 714 -12.00 -10.71 13.85
CA ILE A 714 -13.31 -10.08 13.94
C ILE A 714 -13.50 -9.60 15.39
N PRO A 715 -13.97 -8.36 15.60
CA PRO A 715 -14.33 -7.88 16.93
C PRO A 715 -15.18 -8.91 17.67
N LEU A 716 -14.81 -9.22 18.91
CA LEU A 716 -15.58 -10.16 19.72
C LEU A 716 -16.88 -9.50 20.15
N PHE A 717 -17.98 -10.21 19.92
CA PHE A 717 -19.32 -9.78 20.24
C PHE A 717 -19.78 -10.42 21.56
N SER A 718 -20.45 -9.64 22.43
CA SER A 718 -21.20 -10.17 23.58
C SER A 718 -22.45 -10.90 23.08
N GLU A 719 -22.97 -11.84 23.87
CA GLU A 719 -24.17 -12.61 23.49
C GLU A 719 -25.44 -11.74 23.37
N ASP A 720 -25.39 -10.47 23.81
CA ASP A 720 -26.51 -9.52 23.82
C ASP A 720 -26.67 -8.72 22.50
N PHE A 721 -25.93 -9.06 21.44
CA PHE A 721 -25.97 -8.28 20.21
C PHE A 721 -27.29 -8.42 19.44
N ASN A 722 -27.79 -7.28 18.97
CA ASN A 722 -29.07 -7.10 18.30
C ASN A 722 -28.95 -7.40 16.80
N ASP A 723 -29.98 -7.98 16.18
CA ASP A 723 -30.10 -8.31 14.73
C ASP A 723 -29.87 -7.13 13.74
N ARG A 724 -29.55 -5.94 14.26
CA ARG A 724 -29.35 -4.67 13.55
C ARG A 724 -27.88 -4.28 13.32
N VAL A 725 -26.89 -5.01 13.84
CA VAL A 725 -25.47 -4.60 13.81
C VAL A 725 -24.62 -5.44 12.86
N GLY A 726 -24.13 -4.85 11.76
CA GLY A 726 -23.22 -5.42 10.76
C GLY A 726 -21.73 -5.14 10.96
N ILE A 727 -20.86 -5.98 10.38
CA ILE A 727 -19.42 -5.71 10.20
C ILE A 727 -19.12 -5.54 8.72
N SER A 728 -18.36 -4.50 8.36
CA SER A 728 -17.85 -4.35 7.00
C SER A 728 -16.61 -5.21 6.71
N PHE A 729 -16.51 -5.66 5.48
CA PHE A 729 -15.29 -6.24 4.91
C PHE A 729 -14.98 -5.53 3.60
N ASP A 730 -13.70 -5.49 3.21
CA ASP A 730 -13.33 -5.02 1.89
C ASP A 730 -14.11 -5.80 0.82
N HIS A 731 -14.60 -5.09 -0.19
CA HIS A 731 -15.45 -5.59 -1.27
C HIS A 731 -16.83 -6.13 -0.88
N MET A 732 -17.24 -5.99 0.38
CA MET A 732 -18.62 -6.25 0.79
C MET A 732 -19.56 -5.25 0.11
N ARG A 733 -20.64 -5.74 -0.50
CA ARG A 733 -21.73 -4.92 -1.02
C ARG A 733 -23.05 -5.25 -0.32
N VAL A 734 -23.81 -4.24 0.07
CA VAL A 734 -25.11 -4.41 0.72
C VAL A 734 -26.12 -3.43 0.15
N SER A 735 -27.34 -3.90 -0.08
CA SER A 735 -28.47 -3.05 -0.46
C SER A 735 -29.52 -3.03 0.65
N LEU A 736 -30.14 -1.88 0.87
CA LEU A 736 -31.29 -1.77 1.76
C LEU A 736 -32.57 -1.90 0.92
N SER A 737 -33.46 -2.84 1.26
CA SER A 737 -34.80 -2.90 0.64
C SER A 737 -35.79 -2.04 1.44
N LEU A 738 -36.52 -1.16 0.76
CA LEU A 738 -37.52 -0.27 1.37
C LEU A 738 -38.95 -0.83 1.33
N ASP A 739 -39.13 -2.12 1.03
CA ASP A 739 -40.47 -2.72 1.00
C ASP A 739 -41.00 -2.90 2.43
N ASN A 740 -41.96 -2.05 2.80
CA ASN A 740 -42.69 -2.05 4.08
C ASN A 740 -43.46 -3.36 4.39
N ASN A 741 -43.35 -4.41 3.55
CA ASN A 741 -44.09 -5.67 3.69
C ASN A 741 -43.26 -6.94 3.47
N VAL A 742 -41.93 -6.85 3.32
CA VAL A 742 -41.09 -8.04 3.17
C VAL A 742 -39.89 -7.94 4.10
N HIS A 743 -39.81 -8.88 5.04
CA HIS A 743 -38.69 -9.11 5.96
C HIS A 743 -37.42 -9.58 5.22
N ALA A 744 -36.93 -8.81 4.23
CA ALA A 744 -35.62 -9.02 3.65
C ALA A 744 -34.59 -8.32 4.54
N HIS A 745 -34.19 -9.02 5.60
CA HIS A 745 -33.21 -8.55 6.57
C HIS A 745 -31.79 -8.62 5.97
N PRO A 746 -31.11 -7.49 5.68
CA PRO A 746 -29.67 -7.52 5.39
C PRO A 746 -28.88 -8.07 6.58
N GLY A 747 -29.45 -7.97 7.80
CA GLY A 747 -28.89 -8.53 9.02
C GLY A 747 -28.84 -10.05 9.06
N LYS A 748 -29.87 -10.78 8.60
CA LYS A 748 -29.90 -12.25 8.75
C LYS A 748 -28.75 -12.96 8.01
N CYS A 749 -28.25 -12.37 6.92
CA CYS A 749 -27.22 -12.97 6.09
C CYS A 749 -25.79 -12.61 6.44
N ALA A 750 -25.60 -11.45 7.06
CA ALA A 750 -24.30 -11.04 7.57
C ALA A 750 -24.09 -11.40 9.05
N LEU A 751 -25.17 -11.79 9.77
CA LEU A 751 -25.24 -11.77 11.24
C LEU A 751 -25.84 -13.00 11.90
N SER A 752 -25.32 -14.17 11.59
CA SER A 752 -25.15 -15.15 12.66
C SER A 752 -23.65 -15.26 12.94
N GLY A 753 -23.20 -14.57 13.98
CA GLY A 753 -21.93 -14.88 14.65
C GLY A 753 -22.02 -16.18 15.45
N ASP A 754 -22.74 -17.17 14.90
CA ASP A 754 -22.84 -18.52 15.42
C ASP A 754 -21.72 -19.37 14.88
#